data_AF-A0AAJ4ZVG0-F1
#
_entry.id   AF-A0AAJ4ZVG0-F1
#
_cell.length_a   1.000
_cell.length_b   1.000
_cell.length_c   1.000
_cell.angle_alpha   90.00
_cell.angle_beta   90.00
_cell.angle_gamma   90.00
#
_symmetry.space_group_name_H-M   'P 1'
#
loop_
_entity.id
_entity.type
_entity.pdbx_description
1 polymer ?
#
loop_
_entity_poly.entity_id
_entity_poly.type
_entity_poly.pdbx_seq_one_letter_code
_entity_poly.pdbx_strand_id
1 'polypeptide(L)'
;MILTGPEIIKAHKNKEIIIEPFLYEHVNPNSYNFRIGNKLRIYTSEELDPKKLNEYEEIEITEEGYLLEPNKLYLAHTIEKMGSNNYAPTFAARSSIARLGLFINLSASLGDIGFIGQWTLQLCATHPLKVYSGMPIGQIMWWKPKGRIELYNGKYQSSNGPRSSEIYMDFNKTKKHTLLPVLGSLVNENIVGNKFNSLSILSKDYLVPKAFCISTEFLEQFMFTAQIKTQLFNEMIDIKSTVGAFIRDSSKKINSIMEDIYINEQGIAIIIERIDEIFGDCNEKGKYAIRSSGTNEDGKQNSYAGIHDSFLNVSGMKNIIKSIEKVVKSYYSATAIIQRVTNGDFSSNPEIAVIVQEMIDSQEAGVAFSEKYNNEIIVSIESVKGLGEQLVSGVVESSKEIVSKENYLEKENNIQKIYSLASSIQEYHGYDVDIEWSILHEKIYLLQCRPITKKTVNDKKENIKQFSFFDLYHENPPKSFEFKEVAEIYVSYTNKRKKSIEIANKYGFKTSLGFVLNYNKLGLQDFKFNSNKLLENMFKNKEVNSYSKFVLDFNQFSRQIIIEKEELVDNLLQHLPKDSDFITNTVIIRPFFSGEAGLIVSSGELGMFIDISEKGLLSLNRGIIESSKITFNEKHEIINISSNCPHYIIDAVKKNQLNLANCVNEINSEFNTTTTEWIYEKGIFCFIDYSNKGKVNYENIINTSIISRGAAKGKIFDLTKYSEELHRLSIGAAVSIDDEKTLDLSYHQVIQEIIEELEKYKEKPIVLAKLPYACLSGILNIASGFIFEKGSTLCHLAILLRENDIPAVVANRKIKSEEVTIIEGNIYEK
;
A
#
# COMPACT_ATOMS: atom_id res chain seq x y z
N MET A 1 18.59 11.95 -49.82
CA MET A 1 18.81 12.51 -51.19
C MET A 1 17.93 13.75 -51.33
N ILE A 2 18.43 14.81 -51.98
CA ILE A 2 17.66 16.05 -52.23
C ILE A 2 16.93 15.95 -53.58
N LEU A 3 15.75 16.58 -53.70
CA LEU A 3 15.03 16.67 -54.97
C LEU A 3 15.58 17.79 -55.87
N THR A 4 15.67 17.51 -57.17
CA THR A 4 15.96 18.51 -58.20
C THR A 4 14.70 19.29 -58.57
N GLY A 5 14.84 20.46 -59.20
CA GLY A 5 13.72 21.28 -59.68
C GLY A 5 12.67 20.52 -60.49
N PRO A 6 13.07 19.71 -61.49
CA PRO A 6 12.13 18.85 -62.23
C PRO A 6 11.39 17.84 -61.33
N GLU A 7 12.07 17.26 -60.34
CA GLU A 7 11.44 16.35 -59.39
C GLU A 7 10.51 17.07 -58.41
N ILE A 8 10.81 18.32 -58.02
CA ILE A 8 9.90 19.17 -57.24
C ILE A 8 8.61 19.43 -58.03
N ILE A 9 8.72 19.78 -59.32
CA ILE A 9 7.56 19.99 -60.20
C ILE A 9 6.72 18.71 -60.29
N LYS A 10 7.37 17.56 -60.47
CA LYS A 10 6.71 16.25 -60.57
C LYS A 10 6.01 15.87 -59.26
N ALA A 11 6.71 15.95 -58.13
CA ALA A 11 6.16 15.67 -56.81
C ALA A 11 5.00 16.62 -56.45
N HIS A 12 5.06 17.89 -56.87
CA HIS A 12 3.94 18.82 -56.73
C HIS A 12 2.71 18.39 -57.55
N LYS A 13 2.90 18.03 -58.83
CA LYS A 13 1.80 17.51 -59.68
C LYS A 13 1.15 16.25 -59.11
N ASN A 14 1.95 15.39 -58.47
CA ASN A 14 1.48 14.17 -57.81
C ASN A 14 0.86 14.42 -56.42
N LYS A 15 0.82 15.67 -55.94
CA LYS A 15 0.41 16.04 -54.57
C LYS A 15 1.25 15.40 -53.46
N GLU A 16 2.46 14.95 -53.78
CA GLU A 16 3.44 14.50 -52.80
C GLU A 16 4.10 15.70 -52.10
N ILE A 17 4.18 16.84 -52.79
CA ILE A 17 4.58 18.14 -52.25
C ILE A 17 3.43 19.13 -52.45
N ILE A 18 3.08 19.85 -51.39
CA ILE A 18 2.09 20.92 -51.42
C ILE A 18 2.84 22.25 -51.38
N ILE A 19 2.56 23.12 -52.35
CA ILE A 19 3.02 24.50 -52.43
C ILE A 19 1.86 25.29 -53.03
N GLU A 20 1.26 26.20 -52.26
CA GLU A 20 0.09 26.97 -52.69
C GLU A 20 0.22 28.44 -52.29
N PRO A 21 0.35 29.37 -53.26
CA PRO A 21 0.40 29.17 -54.71
C PRO A 21 1.75 28.63 -55.22
N PHE A 22 1.73 27.78 -56.25
CA PHE A 22 2.94 27.33 -56.96
C PHE A 22 3.22 28.20 -58.19
N LEU A 23 4.43 28.74 -58.28
CA LEU A 23 4.93 29.58 -59.37
C LEU A 23 6.09 28.87 -60.07
N TYR A 24 5.97 28.62 -61.37
CA TYR A 24 6.94 27.82 -62.11
C TYR A 24 8.32 28.50 -62.17
N GLU A 25 8.33 29.82 -62.30
CA GLU A 25 9.50 30.68 -62.31
C GLU A 25 10.28 30.70 -60.98
N HIS A 26 9.69 30.19 -59.91
CA HIS A 26 10.34 30.08 -58.60
C HIS A 26 11.10 28.76 -58.40
N VAL A 27 11.01 27.81 -59.35
CA VAL A 27 11.73 26.54 -59.28
C VAL A 27 13.21 26.76 -59.66
N ASN A 28 14.10 26.47 -58.71
CA ASN A 28 15.55 26.46 -58.89
C ASN A 28 16.05 25.02 -59.16
N PRO A 29 17.34 24.80 -59.49
CA PRO A 29 17.87 23.45 -59.75
C PRO A 29 17.63 22.42 -58.64
N ASN A 30 17.57 22.82 -57.37
CA ASN A 30 17.37 21.92 -56.21
C ASN A 30 16.45 22.51 -55.11
N SER A 31 15.70 23.57 -55.41
CA SER A 31 14.89 24.28 -54.42
C SER A 31 13.73 25.04 -55.07
N TYR A 32 12.82 25.58 -54.26
CA TYR A 32 11.74 26.46 -54.70
C TYR A 32 11.77 27.77 -53.91
N ASN A 33 11.75 28.92 -54.58
CA ASN A 33 11.74 30.23 -53.94
C ASN A 33 10.34 30.56 -53.37
N PHE A 34 10.27 30.95 -52.10
CA PHE A 34 9.03 31.42 -51.46
C PHE A 34 9.10 32.90 -51.09
N ARG A 35 7.94 33.49 -50.88
CA ARG A 35 7.76 34.93 -50.63
C ARG A 35 7.35 35.20 -49.20
N ILE A 36 7.76 36.35 -48.68
CA ILE A 36 7.31 36.85 -47.38
C ILE A 36 5.85 37.35 -47.47
N GLY A 37 5.04 37.06 -46.46
CA GLY A 37 3.70 37.61 -46.29
C GLY A 37 3.72 39.08 -45.82
N ASN A 38 2.54 39.65 -45.56
CA ASN A 38 2.40 41.05 -45.13
C ASN A 38 2.40 41.24 -43.61
N LYS A 39 2.47 40.18 -42.80
CA LYS A 39 2.39 40.28 -41.34
C LYS A 39 3.69 39.88 -40.66
N LEU A 40 4.06 40.65 -39.64
CA LEU A 40 5.15 40.38 -38.71
C LEU A 40 4.59 40.31 -37.29
N ARG A 41 5.23 39.55 -36.40
CA ARG A 41 5.01 39.63 -34.96
C ARG A 41 6.30 39.93 -34.22
N ILE A 42 6.18 40.73 -33.16
CA ILE A 42 7.27 41.03 -32.22
C ILE A 42 6.77 40.75 -30.81
N TYR A 43 7.59 40.12 -29.99
CA TYR A 43 7.26 39.97 -28.57
C TYR A 43 7.35 41.31 -27.85
N THR A 44 6.38 41.61 -27.00
CA THR A 44 6.30 42.90 -26.27
C THR A 44 7.10 42.90 -24.97
N SER A 45 7.40 41.72 -24.42
CA SER A 45 8.18 41.55 -23.19
C SER A 45 9.68 41.38 -23.48
N GLU A 46 10.53 42.01 -22.66
CA GLU A 46 11.98 41.78 -22.69
C GLU A 46 12.38 40.38 -22.20
N GLU A 47 11.64 39.85 -21.22
CA GLU A 47 11.81 38.49 -20.70
C GLU A 47 10.76 37.56 -21.32
N LEU A 48 11.21 36.47 -21.93
CA LEU A 48 10.35 35.42 -22.47
C LEU A 48 10.42 34.18 -21.59
N ASP A 49 9.28 33.74 -21.07
CA ASP A 49 9.17 32.53 -20.24
C ASP A 49 8.55 31.39 -21.06
N PRO A 50 9.26 30.27 -21.27
CA PRO A 50 8.76 29.15 -22.05
C PRO A 50 7.59 28.41 -21.37
N LYS A 51 7.30 28.63 -20.08
CA LYS A 51 6.18 27.98 -19.37
C LYS A 51 4.84 28.70 -19.53
N LYS A 52 4.81 29.89 -20.15
CA LYS A 52 3.58 30.66 -20.38
C LYS A 52 3.47 31.16 -21.82
N LEU A 53 2.28 31.61 -22.20
CA LEU A 53 2.07 32.31 -23.46
C LEU A 53 2.72 33.70 -23.37
N ASN A 54 3.62 34.02 -24.30
CA ASN A 54 4.28 35.32 -24.34
C ASN A 54 3.49 36.29 -25.22
N GLU A 55 3.28 37.51 -24.72
CA GLU A 55 2.56 38.57 -25.43
C GLU A 55 3.34 39.07 -26.64
N TYR A 56 2.60 39.43 -27.69
CA TYR A 56 3.16 39.93 -28.94
C TYR A 56 2.26 41.01 -29.55
N GLU A 57 2.86 41.85 -30.36
CA GLU A 57 2.17 42.77 -31.26
C GLU A 57 2.30 42.30 -32.71
N GLU A 58 1.32 42.63 -33.55
CA GLU A 58 1.32 42.33 -34.98
C GLU A 58 1.53 43.61 -35.78
N ILE A 59 2.40 43.52 -36.78
CA ILE A 59 2.80 44.64 -37.63
C ILE A 59 2.54 44.27 -39.08
N GLU A 60 1.91 45.19 -39.82
CA GLU A 60 1.67 45.03 -41.24
C GLU A 60 2.78 45.68 -42.08
N ILE A 61 3.31 44.95 -43.06
CA ILE A 61 4.24 45.44 -44.07
C ILE A 61 3.42 46.13 -45.16
N THR A 62 3.45 47.45 -45.18
CA THR A 62 2.77 48.28 -46.19
C THR A 62 3.50 48.26 -47.54
N GLU A 63 2.91 48.90 -48.55
CA GLU A 63 3.54 49.06 -49.87
C GLU A 63 4.89 49.82 -49.83
N GLU A 64 5.10 50.67 -48.82
CA GLU A 64 6.36 51.40 -48.59
C GLU A 64 7.48 50.52 -47.99
N GLY A 65 7.15 49.27 -47.66
CA GLY A 65 8.01 48.30 -46.98
C GLY A 65 8.18 48.61 -45.50
N TYR A 66 8.70 47.64 -44.76
CA TYR A 66 8.97 47.75 -43.32
C TYR A 66 10.48 47.69 -43.05
N LEU A 67 11.00 48.63 -42.27
CA LEU A 67 12.42 48.68 -41.89
C LEU A 67 12.69 47.77 -40.69
N LEU A 68 13.34 46.63 -40.92
CA LEU A 68 13.79 45.75 -39.85
C LEU A 68 14.99 46.37 -39.13
N GLU A 69 14.88 46.51 -37.82
CA GLU A 69 15.96 46.98 -36.96
C GLU A 69 16.90 45.83 -36.52
N PRO A 70 18.20 46.09 -36.36
CA PRO A 70 19.12 45.14 -35.72
C PRO A 70 18.72 44.78 -34.28
N ASN A 71 19.18 43.61 -33.81
CA ASN A 71 18.94 43.09 -32.46
C ASN A 71 17.46 42.87 -32.09
N LYS A 72 16.56 42.85 -33.06
CA LYS A 72 15.15 42.47 -32.88
C LYS A 72 14.84 41.21 -33.67
N LEU A 73 14.06 40.32 -33.06
CA LEU A 73 13.49 39.14 -33.72
C LEU A 73 12.09 39.49 -34.22
N TYR A 74 11.88 39.34 -35.53
CA TYR A 74 10.56 39.45 -36.14
C TYR A 74 10.11 38.06 -36.60
N LEU A 75 8.90 37.66 -36.22
CA LEU A 75 8.28 36.45 -36.72
C LEU A 75 7.45 36.82 -37.95
N ALA A 76 7.94 36.49 -39.13
CA ALA A 76 7.21 36.66 -40.39
C ALA A 76 6.55 35.34 -40.80
N HIS A 77 5.83 35.35 -41.92
CA HIS A 77 5.32 34.12 -42.52
C HIS A 77 5.53 34.07 -44.03
N THR A 78 5.40 32.89 -44.61
CA THR A 78 5.37 32.71 -46.06
C THR A 78 3.98 33.04 -46.62
N ILE A 79 3.93 33.52 -47.86
CA ILE A 79 2.68 33.56 -48.63
C ILE A 79 2.25 32.13 -48.93
N GLU A 80 3.19 31.33 -49.41
CA GLU A 80 2.96 29.95 -49.81
C GLU A 80 2.65 29.07 -48.60
N LYS A 81 1.56 28.30 -48.68
CA LYS A 81 1.37 27.11 -47.84
C LYS A 81 2.23 26.00 -48.41
N MET A 82 3.14 25.45 -47.61
CA MET A 82 4.12 24.47 -48.08
C MET A 82 4.20 23.27 -47.13
N GLY A 83 4.35 22.06 -47.67
CA GLY A 83 4.43 20.83 -46.88
C GLY A 83 4.56 19.55 -47.69
N SER A 84 4.80 18.42 -47.04
CA SER A 84 4.81 17.10 -47.67
C SER A 84 4.59 15.98 -46.66
N ASN A 85 3.83 14.95 -47.03
CA ASN A 85 3.69 13.70 -46.26
C ASN A 85 4.79 12.68 -46.62
N ASN A 86 5.66 12.99 -47.58
CA ASN A 86 6.60 12.05 -48.20
C ASN A 86 8.06 12.50 -48.10
N TYR A 87 8.29 13.80 -47.99
CA TYR A 87 9.61 14.43 -48.00
C TYR A 87 9.80 15.31 -46.76
N ALA A 88 11.02 15.35 -46.22
CA ALA A 88 11.37 16.27 -45.16
C ALA A 88 11.78 17.63 -45.77
N PRO A 89 11.06 18.73 -45.48
CA PRO A 89 11.42 20.06 -45.95
C PRO A 89 12.56 20.68 -45.13
N THR A 90 13.45 21.41 -45.79
CA THR A 90 14.37 22.35 -45.14
C THR A 90 14.35 23.68 -45.89
N PHE A 91 14.43 24.82 -45.19
CA PHE A 91 14.49 26.12 -45.86
C PHE A 91 15.73 26.94 -45.48
N ALA A 92 16.09 27.88 -46.35
CA ALA A 92 17.17 28.84 -46.12
C ALA A 92 16.86 30.18 -46.79
N ALA A 93 17.53 31.24 -46.37
CA ALA A 93 17.50 32.52 -47.06
C ALA A 93 17.96 32.36 -48.53
N ARG A 94 17.43 33.18 -49.43
CA ARG A 94 18.02 33.32 -50.76
C ARG A 94 19.42 33.92 -50.61
N SER A 95 20.37 33.48 -51.43
CA SER A 95 21.76 33.97 -51.36
C SER A 95 21.86 35.50 -51.47
N SER A 96 21.00 36.12 -52.29
CA SER A 96 20.91 37.58 -52.41
C SER A 96 20.46 38.28 -51.13
N ILE A 97 19.51 37.69 -50.40
CA ILE A 97 18.96 38.22 -49.15
C ILE A 97 19.95 38.02 -48.01
N ALA A 98 20.59 36.85 -47.94
CA ALA A 98 21.61 36.56 -46.94
C ALA A 98 22.81 37.53 -47.02
N ARG A 99 23.22 37.93 -48.24
CA ARG A 99 24.31 38.91 -48.44
C ARG A 99 23.96 40.32 -47.96
N LEU A 100 22.68 40.66 -47.85
CA LEU A 100 22.22 41.91 -47.22
C LEU A 100 22.23 41.83 -45.68
N GLY A 101 22.63 40.68 -45.12
CA GLY A 101 22.70 40.49 -43.68
C GLY A 101 21.38 40.07 -43.03
N LEU A 102 20.42 39.54 -43.80
CA LEU A 102 19.15 39.03 -43.27
C LEU A 102 19.22 37.52 -43.04
N PHE A 103 19.02 37.12 -41.79
CA PHE A 103 18.70 35.75 -41.41
C PHE A 103 17.19 35.56 -41.44
N ILE A 104 16.71 34.43 -41.97
CA ILE A 104 15.27 34.08 -41.99
C ILE A 104 14.95 32.85 -41.15
N ASN A 105 15.99 32.25 -40.56
CA ASN A 105 15.98 31.14 -39.62
C ASN A 105 17.22 31.31 -38.72
N LEU A 106 17.05 31.20 -37.41
CA LEU A 106 18.19 31.29 -36.47
C LEU A 106 18.75 29.90 -36.16
N SER A 107 17.89 28.93 -35.87
CA SER A 107 18.32 27.60 -35.41
C SER A 107 17.47 26.41 -35.90
N ALA A 108 16.30 26.65 -36.51
CA ALA A 108 15.35 25.60 -36.89
C ALA A 108 14.91 25.72 -38.36
N SER A 109 15.74 25.22 -39.29
CA SER A 109 15.45 25.22 -40.74
C SER A 109 14.78 23.95 -41.25
N LEU A 110 14.78 22.87 -40.48
CA LEU A 110 14.16 21.58 -40.80
C LEU A 110 12.68 21.60 -40.37
N GLY A 111 11.78 21.21 -41.26
CA GLY A 111 10.39 20.94 -40.89
C GLY A 111 10.09 19.45 -40.89
N ASP A 112 9.07 19.09 -40.13
CA ASP A 112 8.63 17.71 -39.99
C ASP A 112 7.86 17.22 -41.22
N ILE A 113 8.01 15.94 -41.52
CA ILE A 113 7.20 15.25 -42.55
C ILE A 113 5.75 15.22 -42.05
N GLY A 114 4.79 15.68 -42.84
CA GLY A 114 3.38 15.82 -42.46
C GLY A 114 2.95 17.25 -42.17
N PHE A 115 3.90 18.16 -41.91
CA PHE A 115 3.57 19.57 -41.74
C PHE A 115 3.11 20.19 -43.05
N ILE A 116 1.94 20.83 -43.06
CA ILE A 116 1.39 21.60 -44.19
C ILE A 116 0.79 22.90 -43.65
N GLY A 117 1.31 24.04 -44.07
CA GLY A 117 0.84 25.36 -43.62
C GLY A 117 1.71 26.51 -44.14
N GLN A 118 1.38 27.75 -43.76
CA GLN A 118 2.28 28.89 -43.97
C GLN A 118 3.41 28.84 -42.94
N TRP A 119 4.64 28.86 -43.41
CA TRP A 119 5.81 28.71 -42.56
C TRP A 119 6.09 30.02 -41.83
N THR A 120 6.37 29.93 -40.53
CA THR A 120 6.86 31.09 -39.78
C THR A 120 8.36 31.24 -39.99
N LEU A 121 8.81 32.45 -40.33
CA LEU A 121 10.21 32.79 -40.56
C LEU A 121 10.73 33.63 -39.38
N GLN A 122 11.96 33.38 -38.95
CA GLN A 122 12.63 34.15 -37.89
C GLN A 122 13.54 35.17 -38.55
N LEU A 123 13.05 36.39 -38.74
CA LEU A 123 13.80 37.46 -39.37
C LEU A 123 14.68 38.17 -38.34
N CYS A 124 15.98 38.21 -38.60
CA CYS A 124 16.96 39.01 -37.86
C CYS A 124 17.92 39.67 -38.85
N ALA A 125 17.94 41.00 -38.86
CA ALA A 125 18.79 41.78 -39.76
C ALA A 125 20.05 42.25 -39.00
N THR A 126 21.22 42.14 -39.61
CA THR A 126 22.47 42.66 -39.02
C THR A 126 22.62 44.17 -39.20
N HIS A 127 21.93 44.73 -40.19
CA HIS A 127 21.86 46.16 -40.48
C HIS A 127 20.39 46.56 -40.68
N PRO A 128 20.02 47.84 -40.51
CA PRO A 128 18.68 48.30 -40.86
C PRO A 128 18.35 47.91 -42.30
N LEU A 129 17.35 47.04 -42.48
CA LEU A 129 17.03 46.46 -43.77
C LEU A 129 15.53 46.53 -44.04
N LYS A 130 15.17 47.17 -45.15
CA LYS A 130 13.77 47.27 -45.57
C LYS A 130 13.32 46.01 -46.30
N VAL A 131 12.19 45.43 -45.87
CA VAL A 131 11.51 44.29 -46.53
C VAL A 131 10.16 44.71 -47.10
N TYR A 132 9.74 44.05 -48.17
CA TYR A 132 8.47 44.33 -48.85
C TYR A 132 7.61 43.07 -48.89
N SER A 133 6.30 43.22 -48.70
CA SER A 133 5.37 42.11 -48.83
C SER A 133 5.46 41.50 -50.24
N GLY A 134 5.41 40.18 -50.33
CA GLY A 134 5.46 39.45 -51.60
C GLY A 134 6.85 39.34 -52.23
N MET A 135 7.90 39.92 -51.65
CA MET A 135 9.25 39.74 -52.19
C MET A 135 9.76 38.30 -51.96
N PRO A 136 10.47 37.67 -52.92
CA PRO A 136 11.08 36.37 -52.70
C PRO A 136 12.20 36.46 -51.66
N ILE A 137 12.00 35.81 -50.51
CA ILE A 137 12.85 36.00 -49.32
C ILE A 137 13.71 34.76 -49.02
N GLY A 138 13.18 33.57 -49.29
CA GLY A 138 13.82 32.30 -48.98
C GLY A 138 13.57 31.25 -50.05
N GLN A 139 14.15 30.07 -49.82
CA GLN A 139 14.01 28.91 -50.68
C GLN A 139 13.86 27.65 -49.84
N ILE A 140 13.04 26.71 -50.30
CA ILE A 140 12.77 25.43 -49.63
C ILE A 140 13.32 24.27 -50.47
N MET A 141 13.89 23.28 -49.80
CA MET A 141 14.48 22.06 -50.34
C MET A 141 13.79 20.84 -49.72
N TRP A 142 13.79 19.73 -50.45
CA TRP A 142 13.06 18.52 -50.05
C TRP A 142 14.00 17.31 -50.00
N TRP A 143 13.99 16.62 -48.87
CA TRP A 143 14.83 15.45 -48.61
C TRP A 143 14.00 14.17 -48.61
N LYS A 144 14.46 13.15 -49.33
CA LYS A 144 13.89 11.81 -49.29
C LYS A 144 14.29 11.11 -47.98
N PRO A 145 13.33 10.77 -47.09
CA PRO A 145 13.59 10.10 -45.82
C PRO A 145 13.93 8.61 -46.01
N LYS A 146 14.54 8.00 -45.00
CA LYS A 146 14.84 6.56 -44.93
C LYS A 146 14.27 5.99 -43.62
N GLY A 147 13.45 4.94 -43.70
CA GLY A 147 12.81 4.30 -42.54
C GLY A 147 11.29 4.45 -42.56
N ARG A 148 10.63 4.04 -41.46
CA ARG A 148 9.20 4.26 -41.23
C ARG A 148 8.93 5.77 -41.09
N ILE A 149 7.92 6.27 -41.80
CA ILE A 149 7.50 7.68 -41.71
C ILE A 149 6.41 7.78 -40.63
N GLU A 150 6.61 8.71 -39.70
CA GLU A 150 5.59 9.17 -38.75
C GLU A 150 5.23 10.60 -39.12
N LEU A 151 3.94 10.86 -39.35
CA LEU A 151 3.48 12.17 -39.80
C LEU A 151 3.31 13.12 -38.62
N TYR A 152 3.79 14.34 -38.80
CA TYR A 152 3.55 15.44 -37.89
C TYR A 152 2.06 15.74 -37.79
N ASN A 153 1.57 15.73 -36.55
CA ASN A 153 0.24 16.20 -36.18
C ASN A 153 0.35 16.99 -34.87
N GLY A 154 1.00 18.15 -34.95
CA GLY A 154 1.28 19.00 -33.79
C GLY A 154 0.61 20.37 -33.88
N LYS A 155 0.77 21.14 -32.81
CA LYS A 155 0.14 22.45 -32.55
C LYS A 155 0.29 23.50 -33.65
N TYR A 156 1.29 23.38 -34.53
CA TYR A 156 1.51 24.31 -35.63
C TYR A 156 0.86 23.89 -36.95
N GLN A 157 0.28 22.69 -37.06
CA GLN A 157 -0.32 22.20 -38.30
C GLN A 157 -1.32 23.20 -38.88
N SER A 158 -1.34 23.35 -40.20
CA SER A 158 -2.26 24.26 -40.90
C SER A 158 -2.14 25.74 -40.46
N SER A 159 -0.94 26.16 -40.05
CA SER A 159 -0.65 27.55 -39.70
C SER A 159 -1.05 28.53 -40.82
N ASN A 160 -1.60 29.66 -40.40
CA ASN A 160 -1.97 30.79 -41.25
C ASN A 160 -1.44 32.07 -40.59
N GLY A 161 -0.58 32.80 -41.27
CA GLY A 161 0.16 33.93 -40.71
C GLY A 161 1.35 33.52 -39.83
N PRO A 162 2.03 34.51 -39.22
CA PRO A 162 3.17 34.26 -38.33
C PRO A 162 2.68 33.64 -37.02
N ARG A 163 3.36 32.61 -36.50
CA ARG A 163 3.02 31.96 -35.22
C ARG A 163 4.07 32.27 -34.17
N SER A 164 3.61 32.70 -32.98
CA SER A 164 4.45 32.78 -31.79
C SER A 164 4.78 31.38 -31.26
N SER A 165 5.78 31.28 -30.39
CA SER A 165 6.11 30.00 -29.75
C SER A 165 4.97 29.54 -28.84
N GLU A 166 4.55 28.29 -29.03
CA GLU A 166 3.58 27.58 -28.18
C GLU A 166 4.28 26.52 -27.31
N ILE A 167 5.58 26.69 -27.03
CA ILE A 167 6.38 25.74 -26.23
C ILE A 167 5.79 25.49 -24.83
N TYR A 168 5.05 26.46 -24.26
CA TYR A 168 4.35 26.28 -22.98
C TYR A 168 3.38 25.10 -22.97
N MET A 169 2.78 24.77 -24.12
CA MET A 169 1.90 23.60 -24.25
C MET A 169 2.65 22.27 -24.05
N ASP A 170 3.95 22.23 -24.33
CA ASP A 170 4.76 21.02 -24.19
C ASP A 170 5.01 20.66 -22.72
N PHE A 171 5.07 21.66 -21.83
CA PHE A 171 5.18 21.43 -20.38
C PHE A 171 3.91 20.77 -19.83
N ASN A 172 2.74 21.21 -20.28
CA ASN A 172 1.46 20.61 -19.90
C ASN A 172 1.34 19.17 -20.44
N LYS A 173 1.75 18.96 -21.69
CA LYS A 173 1.77 17.64 -22.33
C LYS A 173 2.72 16.68 -21.61
N THR A 174 3.92 17.13 -21.25
CA THR A 174 4.91 16.34 -20.49
C THR A 174 4.35 15.91 -19.14
N LYS A 175 3.75 16.84 -18.37
CA LYS A 175 3.12 16.51 -17.09
C LYS A 175 1.95 15.52 -17.25
N LYS A 176 1.12 15.68 -18.28
CA LYS A 176 0.05 14.72 -18.61
C LYS A 176 0.60 13.34 -18.95
N HIS A 177 1.71 13.24 -19.70
CA HIS A 177 2.35 11.95 -20.02
C HIS A 177 3.05 11.29 -18.83
N THR A 178 3.52 12.07 -17.84
CA THR A 178 4.07 11.51 -16.60
C THR A 178 2.97 10.97 -15.69
N LEU A 179 1.89 11.73 -15.50
CA LEU A 179 0.79 11.35 -14.60
C LEU A 179 -0.11 10.26 -15.20
N LEU A 180 -0.29 10.29 -16.50
CA LEU A 180 -0.95 9.25 -17.25
C LEU A 180 0.06 8.72 -18.28
N PRO A 181 0.85 7.69 -18.01
CA PRO A 181 1.75 7.14 -19.01
C PRO A 181 1.05 6.19 -19.98
N VAL A 182 1.58 6.07 -21.19
CA VAL A 182 1.07 5.18 -22.25
C VAL A 182 2.01 4.02 -22.49
N LEU A 183 1.55 2.97 -23.15
CA LEU A 183 2.41 1.84 -23.53
C LEU A 183 3.62 2.32 -24.36
N GLY A 184 4.78 1.70 -24.13
CA GLY A 184 6.05 2.03 -24.79
C GLY A 184 6.83 3.15 -24.12
N SER A 185 6.23 3.89 -23.17
CA SER A 185 6.92 4.92 -22.39
C SER A 185 7.87 4.30 -21.35
N LEU A 186 8.99 4.97 -21.09
CA LEU A 186 9.90 4.65 -20.00
C LEU A 186 9.28 5.16 -18.69
N VAL A 187 8.82 4.24 -17.85
CA VAL A 187 8.07 4.52 -16.62
C VAL A 187 8.71 3.82 -15.43
N ASN A 188 8.59 4.43 -14.26
CA ASN A 188 9.06 3.83 -13.01
C ASN A 188 7.97 2.88 -12.48
N GLU A 189 8.34 1.63 -12.16
CA GLU A 189 7.42 0.63 -11.59
C GLU A 189 6.74 1.09 -10.30
N ASN A 190 7.40 1.94 -9.49
CA ASN A 190 6.82 2.50 -8.28
C ASN A 190 5.66 3.48 -8.55
N ILE A 191 5.56 3.98 -9.78
CA ILE A 191 4.56 4.96 -10.20
C ILE A 191 3.38 4.30 -10.92
N VAL A 192 3.64 3.24 -11.69
CA VAL A 192 2.65 2.59 -12.56
C VAL A 192 2.30 1.15 -12.15
N GLY A 193 2.98 0.62 -11.14
CA GLY A 193 2.90 -0.78 -10.72
C GLY A 193 3.55 -1.75 -11.71
N ASN A 194 3.71 -3.00 -11.26
CA ASN A 194 4.47 -4.01 -11.99
C ASN A 194 3.78 -4.45 -13.30
N LYS A 195 2.46 -4.59 -13.29
CA LYS A 195 1.69 -5.07 -14.45
C LYS A 195 1.79 -4.10 -15.63
N PHE A 196 1.59 -2.80 -15.38
CA PHE A 196 1.70 -1.80 -16.44
C PHE A 196 3.14 -1.63 -16.92
N ASN A 197 4.13 -1.63 -16.01
CA ASN A 197 5.53 -1.54 -16.38
C ASN A 197 5.94 -2.68 -17.32
N SER A 198 5.56 -3.91 -16.96
CA SER A 198 5.76 -5.12 -17.77
C SER A 198 5.13 -4.97 -19.16
N LEU A 199 3.84 -4.62 -19.23
CA LEU A 199 3.14 -4.40 -20.50
C LEU A 199 3.75 -3.26 -21.34
N SER A 200 4.18 -2.17 -20.71
CA SER A 200 4.78 -1.03 -21.41
C SER A 200 6.10 -1.42 -22.07
N ILE A 201 6.95 -2.19 -21.38
CA ILE A 201 8.21 -2.70 -21.93
C ILE A 201 7.93 -3.65 -23.10
N LEU A 202 7.04 -4.63 -22.88
CA LEU A 202 6.73 -5.67 -23.87
C LEU A 202 5.98 -5.14 -25.10
N SER A 203 5.22 -4.05 -24.97
CA SER A 203 4.50 -3.43 -26.09
C SER A 203 5.40 -2.91 -27.22
N LYS A 204 6.72 -2.82 -27.01
CA LYS A 204 7.70 -2.45 -28.04
C LYS A 204 7.91 -3.56 -29.08
N ASP A 205 7.83 -4.81 -28.63
CA ASP A 205 8.16 -6.00 -29.42
C ASP A 205 6.93 -6.88 -29.69
N TYR A 206 5.88 -6.76 -28.88
CA TYR A 206 4.67 -7.59 -28.94
C TYR A 206 3.40 -6.75 -29.12
N LEU A 207 2.37 -7.37 -29.70
CA LEU A 207 1.05 -6.73 -29.81
C LEU A 207 0.38 -6.70 -28.45
N VAL A 208 0.20 -5.50 -27.91
CA VAL A 208 -0.56 -5.24 -26.69
C VAL A 208 -1.74 -4.33 -27.06
N PRO A 209 -2.97 -4.58 -26.55
CA PRO A 209 -4.09 -3.66 -26.76
C PRO A 209 -3.74 -2.27 -26.26
N LYS A 210 -4.25 -1.22 -26.90
CA LYS A 210 -3.97 0.16 -26.49
C LYS A 210 -4.31 0.34 -25.01
N ALA A 211 -3.40 0.97 -24.26
CA ALA A 211 -3.63 1.23 -22.86
C ALA A 211 -2.89 2.48 -22.38
N PHE A 212 -3.39 3.03 -21.29
CA PHE A 212 -2.64 3.95 -20.44
C PHE A 212 -2.80 3.57 -18.98
N CYS A 213 -1.92 4.09 -18.15
CA CYS A 213 -1.98 3.95 -16.70
C CYS A 213 -2.41 5.27 -16.07
N ILE A 214 -3.19 5.19 -15.00
CA ILE A 214 -3.42 6.26 -14.06
C ILE A 214 -2.43 6.03 -12.92
N SER A 215 -1.39 6.88 -12.84
CA SER A 215 -0.30 6.67 -11.90
C SER A 215 -0.70 6.88 -10.45
N THR A 216 0.09 6.33 -9.53
CA THR A 216 -0.05 6.60 -8.08
C THR A 216 -0.03 8.10 -7.78
N GLU A 217 0.85 8.86 -8.44
CA GLU A 217 0.93 10.32 -8.31
C GLU A 217 -0.34 11.04 -8.79
N PHE A 218 -0.95 10.59 -9.89
CA PHE A 218 -2.22 11.16 -10.36
C PHE A 218 -3.32 10.94 -9.33
N LEU A 219 -3.44 9.70 -8.83
CA LEU A 219 -4.45 9.36 -7.83
C LEU A 219 -4.23 10.19 -6.57
N GLU A 220 -2.99 10.26 -6.09
CA GLU A 220 -2.61 11.07 -4.93
C GLU A 220 -3.01 12.54 -5.08
N GLN A 221 -2.83 13.11 -6.27
CA GLN A 221 -3.12 14.52 -6.55
C GLN A 221 -4.63 14.81 -6.70
N PHE A 222 -5.38 13.91 -7.32
CA PHE A 222 -6.76 14.19 -7.76
C PHE A 222 -7.85 13.42 -7.01
N MET A 223 -7.50 12.43 -6.19
CA MET A 223 -8.46 11.64 -5.38
C MET A 223 -8.36 11.88 -3.87
N PHE A 224 -7.21 12.29 -3.36
CA PHE A 224 -6.96 12.35 -1.92
C PHE A 224 -6.72 13.77 -1.44
N THR A 225 -7.64 14.29 -0.63
CA THR A 225 -7.43 15.54 0.10
C THR A 225 -6.44 15.33 1.23
N ALA A 226 -5.82 16.42 1.72
CA ALA A 226 -4.93 16.33 2.89
C ALA A 226 -5.63 15.71 4.11
N GLN A 227 -6.91 16.04 4.31
CA GLN A 227 -7.72 15.48 5.40
C GLN A 227 -7.89 13.96 5.30
N ILE A 228 -8.23 13.44 4.11
CA ILE A 228 -8.39 12.00 3.89
C ILE A 228 -7.06 11.27 4.14
N LYS A 229 -5.95 11.81 3.66
CA LYS A 229 -4.61 11.22 3.88
C LYS A 229 -4.28 11.13 5.38
N THR A 230 -4.54 12.19 6.13
CA THR A 230 -4.33 12.19 7.59
C THR A 230 -5.22 11.17 8.29
N GLN A 231 -6.50 11.07 7.92
CA GLN A 231 -7.42 10.09 8.52
C GLN A 231 -6.96 8.64 8.25
N LEU A 232 -6.59 8.32 7.00
CA LEU A 232 -6.07 6.99 6.64
C LEU A 232 -4.75 6.69 7.35
N PHE A 233 -3.85 7.67 7.45
CA PHE A 233 -2.59 7.55 8.19
C PHE A 233 -2.83 7.20 9.66
N ASN A 234 -3.71 7.93 10.32
CA ASN A 234 -4.01 7.72 11.74
C ASN A 234 -4.59 6.32 12.00
N GLU A 235 -5.48 5.84 11.14
CA GLU A 235 -6.05 4.50 11.28
C GLU A 235 -5.01 3.39 11.03
N MET A 236 -4.12 3.55 10.03
CA MET A 236 -3.04 2.58 9.80
C MET A 236 -2.01 2.57 10.95
N ILE A 237 -1.71 3.73 11.52
CA ILE A 237 -0.85 3.85 12.71
C ILE A 237 -1.51 3.21 13.94
N ASP A 238 -2.81 3.41 14.16
CA ASP A 238 -3.55 2.74 15.24
C ASP A 238 -3.50 1.20 15.08
N ILE A 239 -3.66 0.68 13.86
CA ILE A 239 -3.51 -0.76 13.59
C ILE A 239 -2.10 -1.24 13.95
N LYS A 240 -1.07 -0.48 13.56
CA LYS A 240 0.33 -0.78 13.89
C LYS A 240 0.59 -0.77 15.39
N SER A 241 0.18 0.30 16.07
CA SER A 241 0.35 0.51 17.52
C SER A 241 -0.39 -0.52 18.36
N THR A 242 -1.52 -1.04 17.87
CA THR A 242 -2.32 -2.05 18.57
C THR A 242 -2.06 -3.47 18.09
N VAL A 243 -1.08 -3.67 17.19
CA VAL A 243 -0.67 -4.97 16.66
C VAL A 243 -1.86 -5.75 16.05
N GLY A 244 -2.73 -5.01 15.36
CA GLY A 244 -3.91 -5.55 14.70
C GLY A 244 -5.07 -5.94 15.64
N ALA A 245 -4.96 -5.73 16.95
CA ALA A 245 -5.98 -6.15 17.92
C ALA A 245 -7.38 -5.56 17.63
N PHE A 246 -7.43 -4.35 17.05
CA PHE A 246 -8.67 -3.66 16.67
C PHE A 246 -8.83 -3.51 15.15
N ILE A 247 -8.15 -4.33 14.35
CA ILE A 247 -8.13 -4.20 12.88
C ILE A 247 -9.54 -4.17 12.27
N ARG A 248 -10.52 -4.84 12.89
CA ARG A 248 -11.93 -4.81 12.45
C ARG A 248 -12.58 -3.44 12.62
N ASP A 249 -12.37 -2.80 13.77
CA ASP A 249 -12.93 -1.48 14.04
C ASP A 249 -12.25 -0.42 13.19
N SER A 250 -10.92 -0.50 13.04
CA SER A 250 -10.17 0.37 12.15
C SER A 250 -10.60 0.16 10.69
N SER A 251 -10.84 -1.08 10.25
CA SER A 251 -11.38 -1.37 8.92
C SER A 251 -12.77 -0.75 8.68
N LYS A 252 -13.66 -0.74 9.69
CA LYS A 252 -14.97 -0.08 9.57
C LYS A 252 -14.83 1.43 9.40
N LYS A 253 -13.92 2.07 10.13
CA LYS A 253 -13.65 3.50 10.00
C LYS A 253 -13.02 3.82 8.64
N ILE A 254 -12.07 3.01 8.18
CA ILE A 254 -11.49 3.13 6.85
C ILE A 254 -12.56 3.00 5.77
N ASN A 255 -13.52 2.08 5.92
CA ASN A 255 -14.66 1.98 5.02
C ASN A 255 -15.50 3.26 4.98
N SER A 256 -15.73 3.92 6.12
CA SER A 256 -16.42 5.21 6.15
C SER A 256 -15.61 6.31 5.45
N ILE A 257 -14.30 6.36 5.65
CA ILE A 257 -13.41 7.32 4.96
C ILE A 257 -13.44 7.08 3.44
N MET A 258 -13.53 5.83 3.00
CA MET A 258 -13.59 5.48 1.57
C MET A 258 -14.82 6.03 0.84
N GLU A 259 -15.89 6.39 1.55
CA GLU A 259 -17.09 6.99 0.92
C GLU A 259 -16.74 8.34 0.26
N ASP A 260 -15.82 9.09 0.87
CA ASP A 260 -15.38 10.41 0.40
C ASP A 260 -14.20 10.38 -0.58
N ILE A 261 -13.70 9.18 -0.94
CA ILE A 261 -12.63 9.03 -1.94
C ILE A 261 -13.26 8.99 -3.34
N TYR A 262 -13.05 10.02 -4.14
CA TYR A 262 -13.51 10.10 -5.54
C TYR A 262 -12.57 10.97 -6.37
N ILE A 263 -12.60 10.82 -7.69
CA ILE A 263 -11.79 11.66 -8.59
C ILE A 263 -12.44 13.04 -8.67
N ASN A 264 -11.68 14.10 -8.39
CA ASN A 264 -12.20 15.46 -8.53
C ASN A 264 -12.44 15.85 -10.00
N GLU A 265 -13.18 16.95 -10.23
CA GLU A 265 -13.58 17.38 -11.58
C GLU A 265 -12.40 17.61 -12.53
N GLN A 266 -11.27 18.13 -12.02
CA GLN A 266 -10.06 18.34 -12.81
C GLN A 266 -9.43 17.02 -13.25
N GLY A 267 -9.34 16.04 -12.35
CA GLY A 267 -8.85 14.70 -12.67
C GLY A 267 -9.74 14.01 -13.71
N ILE A 268 -11.06 14.12 -13.57
CA ILE A 268 -12.01 13.55 -14.54
C ILE A 268 -11.77 14.16 -15.93
N ALA A 269 -11.63 15.48 -16.05
CA ALA A 269 -11.37 16.15 -17.33
C ALA A 269 -10.07 15.65 -18.00
N ILE A 270 -9.00 15.46 -17.23
CA ILE A 270 -7.72 14.97 -17.74
C ILE A 270 -7.83 13.51 -18.21
N ILE A 271 -8.57 12.66 -17.48
CA ILE A 271 -8.82 11.28 -17.88
C ILE A 271 -9.62 11.22 -19.18
N ILE A 272 -10.68 12.03 -19.30
CA ILE A 272 -11.50 12.10 -20.53
C ILE A 272 -10.62 12.48 -21.73
N GLU A 273 -9.86 13.57 -21.60
CA GLU A 273 -8.96 14.03 -22.66
C GLU A 273 -7.93 12.96 -23.05
N ARG A 274 -7.51 12.11 -22.10
CA ARG A 274 -6.59 11.03 -22.38
C ARG A 274 -7.26 9.84 -23.08
N ILE A 275 -8.48 9.51 -22.70
CA ILE A 275 -9.26 8.46 -23.37
C ILE A 275 -9.45 8.86 -24.84
N ASP A 276 -9.82 10.11 -25.11
CA ASP A 276 -9.98 10.67 -26.46
C ASP A 276 -8.67 10.57 -27.26
N GLU A 277 -7.55 10.95 -26.64
CA GLU A 277 -6.22 10.93 -27.27
C GLU A 277 -5.80 9.52 -27.74
N ILE A 278 -6.10 8.48 -26.95
CA ILE A 278 -5.63 7.10 -27.22
C ILE A 278 -6.62 6.31 -28.07
N PHE A 279 -7.91 6.44 -27.73
CA PHE A 279 -8.97 5.61 -28.29
C PHE A 279 -9.83 6.34 -29.34
N GLY A 280 -9.70 7.67 -29.48
CA GLY A 280 -10.49 8.50 -30.39
C GLY A 280 -11.94 8.72 -29.94
N ASP A 281 -12.80 9.23 -30.83
CA ASP A 281 -14.24 9.51 -30.60
C ASP A 281 -15.11 8.25 -30.34
N CYS A 282 -14.50 7.10 -30.05
CA CYS A 282 -15.19 5.83 -29.86
C CYS A 282 -15.90 5.70 -28.50
N ASN A 283 -15.94 6.77 -27.69
CA ASN A 283 -16.31 6.77 -26.27
C ASN A 283 -17.68 6.19 -25.91
N GLU A 284 -18.64 6.20 -26.82
CA GLU A 284 -19.98 5.62 -26.56
C GLU A 284 -20.07 4.13 -26.86
N LYS A 285 -19.13 3.57 -27.64
CA LYS A 285 -19.16 2.15 -28.08
C LYS A 285 -17.94 1.33 -27.64
N GLY A 286 -16.84 1.98 -27.24
CA GLY A 286 -15.62 1.32 -26.77
C GLY A 286 -15.85 0.58 -25.45
N LYS A 287 -15.29 -0.63 -25.36
CA LYS A 287 -15.23 -1.44 -24.13
C LYS A 287 -13.81 -1.43 -23.59
N TYR A 288 -13.66 -1.30 -22.28
CA TYR A 288 -12.37 -1.19 -21.61
C TYR A 288 -12.24 -2.18 -20.44
N ALA A 289 -11.02 -2.64 -20.21
CA ALA A 289 -10.59 -3.31 -19.01
C ALA A 289 -9.95 -2.28 -18.07
N ILE A 290 -10.44 -2.21 -16.83
CA ILE A 290 -9.93 -1.35 -15.76
C ILE A 290 -9.29 -2.26 -14.72
N ARG A 291 -7.96 -2.27 -14.65
CA ARG A 291 -7.20 -3.27 -13.87
C ARG A 291 -6.31 -2.61 -12.83
N SER A 292 -6.17 -3.24 -11.67
CA SER A 292 -5.16 -2.83 -10.68
C SER A 292 -3.75 -3.11 -11.19
N SER A 293 -2.81 -2.25 -10.82
CA SER A 293 -1.37 -2.45 -11.02
C SER A 293 -0.64 -1.95 -9.77
N GLY A 294 -0.40 -2.83 -8.81
CA GLY A 294 0.30 -2.52 -7.57
C GLY A 294 1.83 -2.65 -7.69
N THR A 295 2.56 -1.95 -6.82
CA THR A 295 4.01 -2.07 -6.66
C THR A 295 4.41 -3.41 -6.00
N ASN A 296 3.58 -3.88 -5.07
CA ASN A 296 3.81 -5.09 -4.28
C ASN A 296 2.93 -6.29 -4.70
N GLU A 297 2.12 -6.17 -5.76
CA GLU A 297 1.23 -7.25 -6.21
C GLU A 297 2.00 -8.49 -6.72
N ASP A 298 3.13 -8.27 -7.41
CA ASP A 298 3.90 -9.30 -8.15
C ASP A 298 5.35 -9.47 -7.67
N GLY A 299 5.63 -9.12 -6.40
CA GLY A 299 6.97 -9.20 -5.82
C GLY A 299 7.52 -10.63 -5.70
N LYS A 300 8.86 -10.76 -5.80
CA LYS A 300 9.59 -12.04 -5.73
C LYS A 300 9.49 -12.77 -4.38
N GLN A 301 9.13 -12.08 -3.30
CA GLN A 301 9.09 -12.65 -1.94
C GLN A 301 7.67 -12.72 -1.35
N ASN A 302 6.80 -11.74 -1.62
CA ASN A 302 5.41 -11.71 -1.13
C ASN A 302 4.52 -11.11 -2.24
N SER A 303 3.58 -11.89 -2.78
CA SER A 303 2.69 -11.47 -3.87
C SER A 303 1.27 -11.27 -3.34
N TYR A 304 0.72 -10.05 -3.43
CA TYR A 304 -0.69 -9.74 -3.15
C TYR A 304 -1.60 -10.13 -4.33
N ALA A 305 -1.33 -11.27 -4.96
CA ALA A 305 -2.00 -11.66 -6.19
C ALA A 305 -3.52 -11.87 -5.97
N GLY A 306 -4.35 -11.21 -6.77
CA GLY A 306 -5.81 -11.35 -6.73
C GLY A 306 -6.49 -10.70 -5.51
N ILE A 307 -5.87 -9.69 -4.90
CA ILE A 307 -6.47 -8.97 -3.75
C ILE A 307 -7.27 -7.75 -4.22
N HIS A 308 -6.84 -7.10 -5.30
CA HIS A 308 -7.42 -5.87 -5.79
C HIS A 308 -8.38 -6.12 -6.95
N ASP A 309 -9.39 -5.27 -7.05
CA ASP A 309 -10.47 -5.45 -8.02
C ASP A 309 -9.98 -5.17 -9.46
N SER A 310 -10.58 -5.86 -10.43
CA SER A 310 -10.46 -5.57 -11.86
C SER A 310 -11.83 -5.69 -12.53
N PHE A 311 -12.10 -4.82 -13.50
CA PHE A 311 -13.40 -4.74 -14.17
C PHE A 311 -13.21 -4.85 -15.68
N LEU A 312 -13.90 -5.80 -16.31
CA LEU A 312 -13.88 -6.01 -17.76
C LEU A 312 -15.15 -5.47 -18.42
N ASN A 313 -15.11 -5.30 -19.74
CA ASN A 313 -16.25 -4.83 -20.55
C ASN A 313 -16.88 -3.50 -20.08
N VAL A 314 -16.09 -2.62 -19.47
CA VAL A 314 -16.57 -1.34 -18.97
C VAL A 314 -16.81 -0.39 -20.14
N SER A 315 -18.02 0.16 -20.25
CA SER A 315 -18.42 1.08 -21.33
C SER A 315 -19.06 2.34 -20.75
N GLY A 316 -18.81 3.48 -21.41
CA GLY A 316 -19.34 4.79 -21.00
C GLY A 316 -18.51 5.47 -19.91
N MET A 317 -18.26 6.77 -20.08
CA MET A 317 -17.30 7.52 -19.26
C MET A 317 -17.60 7.46 -17.76
N LYS A 318 -18.87 7.58 -17.36
CA LYS A 318 -19.29 7.49 -15.96
C LYS A 318 -18.93 6.14 -15.33
N ASN A 319 -19.05 5.05 -16.09
CA ASN A 319 -18.70 3.72 -15.59
C ASN A 319 -17.20 3.51 -15.53
N ILE A 320 -16.43 4.07 -16.47
CA ILE A 320 -14.97 4.05 -16.45
C ILE A 320 -14.45 4.73 -15.17
N ILE A 321 -14.88 5.96 -14.90
CA ILE A 321 -14.50 6.71 -13.69
C ILE A 321 -14.88 5.92 -12.43
N LYS A 322 -16.12 5.42 -12.35
CA LYS A 322 -16.57 4.62 -11.20
C LYS A 322 -15.77 3.33 -11.00
N SER A 323 -15.37 2.66 -12.09
CA SER A 323 -14.53 1.47 -12.03
C SER A 323 -13.12 1.81 -11.55
N ILE A 324 -12.53 2.91 -12.01
CA ILE A 324 -11.23 3.40 -11.51
C ILE A 324 -11.30 3.63 -10.01
N GLU A 325 -12.33 4.33 -9.53
CA GLU A 325 -12.53 4.57 -8.10
C GLU A 325 -12.67 3.28 -7.29
N LYS A 326 -13.40 2.29 -7.81
CA LYS A 326 -13.53 0.97 -7.16
C LYS A 326 -12.19 0.23 -7.08
N VAL A 327 -11.39 0.24 -8.15
CA VAL A 327 -10.05 -0.37 -8.14
C VAL A 327 -9.20 0.26 -7.03
N VAL A 328 -9.18 1.58 -6.92
CA VAL A 328 -8.42 2.29 -5.87
C VAL A 328 -8.97 1.96 -4.47
N LYS A 329 -10.30 1.97 -4.29
CA LYS A 329 -10.92 1.62 -3.00
C LYS A 329 -10.65 0.18 -2.58
N SER A 330 -10.44 -0.75 -3.53
CA SER A 330 -10.11 -2.14 -3.20
C SER A 330 -8.81 -2.28 -2.39
N TYR A 331 -7.87 -1.33 -2.50
CA TYR A 331 -6.64 -1.24 -1.70
C TYR A 331 -6.87 -1.05 -0.20
N TYR A 332 -8.00 -0.44 0.14
CA TYR A 332 -8.43 -0.18 1.52
C TYR A 332 -9.53 -1.13 1.98
N SER A 333 -9.83 -2.18 1.21
CA SER A 333 -10.73 -3.22 1.67
C SER A 333 -10.16 -3.94 2.89
N ALA A 334 -11.04 -4.42 3.79
CA ALA A 334 -10.60 -5.11 5.01
C ALA A 334 -9.64 -6.28 4.72
N THR A 335 -9.92 -7.08 3.68
CA THR A 335 -9.03 -8.17 3.25
C THR A 335 -7.66 -7.65 2.79
N ALA A 336 -7.62 -6.57 2.00
CA ALA A 336 -6.36 -6.00 1.53
C ALA A 336 -5.53 -5.43 2.69
N ILE A 337 -6.16 -4.76 3.65
CA ILE A 337 -5.51 -4.24 4.86
C ILE A 337 -4.95 -5.39 5.70
N ILE A 338 -5.74 -6.42 5.98
CA ILE A 338 -5.30 -7.59 6.76
C ILE A 338 -4.07 -8.25 6.12
N GLN A 339 -4.08 -8.43 4.79
CA GLN A 339 -2.97 -9.06 4.07
C GLN A 339 -1.71 -8.18 4.12
N ARG A 340 -1.84 -6.86 3.95
CA ARG A 340 -0.72 -5.93 4.07
C ARG A 340 -0.12 -5.90 5.47
N VAL A 341 -0.97 -5.77 6.49
CA VAL A 341 -0.57 -5.79 7.90
C VAL A 341 0.11 -7.10 8.28
N THR A 342 -0.40 -8.23 7.78
CA THR A 342 0.21 -9.57 7.99
C THR A 342 1.65 -9.63 7.48
N ASN A 343 1.96 -8.89 6.41
CA ASN A 343 3.30 -8.78 5.83
C ASN A 343 4.12 -7.60 6.38
N GLY A 344 3.61 -6.89 7.41
CA GLY A 344 4.28 -5.74 8.01
C GLY A 344 4.17 -4.43 7.20
N ASP A 345 3.30 -4.39 6.20
CA ASP A 345 3.00 -3.19 5.42
C ASP A 345 1.84 -2.40 6.05
N PHE A 346 2.14 -1.17 6.47
CA PHE A 346 1.20 -0.23 7.08
C PHE A 346 1.04 1.06 6.26
N SER A 347 1.38 1.03 4.96
CA SER A 347 1.27 2.20 4.08
C SER A 347 -0.17 2.71 4.00
N SER A 348 -0.37 4.00 4.30
CA SER A 348 -1.67 4.67 4.18
C SER A 348 -1.93 5.23 2.79
N ASN A 349 -0.87 5.63 2.08
CA ASN A 349 -0.97 6.09 0.70
C ASN A 349 -1.23 4.91 -0.25
N PRO A 350 -1.96 5.15 -1.35
CA PRO A 350 -2.24 4.12 -2.33
C PRO A 350 -0.98 3.80 -3.15
N GLU A 351 -0.40 2.62 -2.95
CA GLU A 351 0.68 2.08 -3.80
C GLU A 351 0.11 1.25 -4.97
N ILE A 352 -1.00 1.72 -5.52
CA ILE A 352 -1.77 1.08 -6.58
C ILE A 352 -1.99 2.08 -7.71
N ALA A 353 -1.64 1.67 -8.93
CA ALA A 353 -1.98 2.37 -10.16
C ALA A 353 -3.15 1.66 -10.86
N VAL A 354 -3.79 2.33 -11.82
CA VAL A 354 -4.94 1.77 -12.55
C VAL A 354 -4.68 1.74 -14.05
N ILE A 355 -4.74 0.56 -14.65
CA ILE A 355 -4.61 0.39 -16.10
C ILE A 355 -5.99 0.58 -16.74
N VAL A 356 -6.07 1.42 -17.75
CA VAL A 356 -7.21 1.54 -18.66
C VAL A 356 -6.80 0.98 -20.01
N GLN A 357 -7.30 -0.20 -20.36
CA GLN A 357 -6.90 -0.97 -21.54
C GLN A 357 -8.10 -1.23 -22.45
N GLU A 358 -7.89 -1.14 -23.77
CA GLU A 358 -8.88 -1.52 -24.77
C GLU A 358 -9.23 -3.01 -24.66
N MET A 359 -10.54 -3.34 -24.63
CA MET A 359 -10.98 -4.74 -24.68
C MET A 359 -10.83 -5.30 -26.09
N ILE A 360 -10.26 -6.51 -26.18
CA ILE A 360 -10.26 -7.30 -27.41
C ILE A 360 -11.49 -8.22 -27.39
N ASP A 361 -12.35 -8.08 -28.40
CA ASP A 361 -13.48 -8.99 -28.63
C ASP A 361 -12.95 -10.32 -29.20
N SER A 362 -12.41 -11.13 -28.31
CA SER A 362 -11.57 -12.27 -28.66
C SER A 362 -12.38 -13.47 -29.15
N GLN A 363 -11.84 -14.14 -30.18
CA GLN A 363 -12.36 -15.42 -30.66
C GLN A 363 -11.92 -16.56 -29.74
N GLU A 364 -10.70 -16.44 -29.21
CA GLU A 364 -10.06 -17.36 -28.29
C GLU A 364 -9.20 -16.55 -27.31
N ALA A 365 -9.17 -16.95 -26.04
CA ALA A 365 -8.35 -16.34 -25.02
C ALA A 365 -7.88 -17.39 -24.02
N GLY A 366 -6.82 -17.08 -23.28
CA GLY A 366 -6.25 -18.05 -22.37
C GLY A 366 -5.08 -17.53 -21.56
N VAL A 367 -4.48 -18.46 -20.84
CA VAL A 367 -3.23 -18.26 -20.09
C VAL A 367 -2.15 -19.20 -20.63
N ALA A 368 -0.89 -18.80 -20.52
CA ALA A 368 0.24 -19.67 -20.83
C ALA A 368 1.35 -19.50 -19.78
N PHE A 369 1.82 -20.64 -19.27
CA PHE A 369 2.87 -20.70 -18.27
C PHE A 369 4.12 -21.30 -18.89
N SER A 370 5.24 -20.59 -18.86
CA SER A 370 6.53 -21.13 -19.28
C SER A 370 7.26 -21.76 -18.08
N GLU A 371 7.91 -22.89 -18.29
CA GLU A 371 8.84 -23.48 -17.32
C GLU A 371 10.14 -23.86 -18.03
N LYS A 372 11.26 -23.35 -17.54
CA LYS A 372 12.59 -23.73 -18.03
C LYS A 372 13.14 -24.93 -17.26
N TYR A 373 13.20 -26.09 -17.91
CA TYR A 373 13.73 -27.33 -17.38
C TYR A 373 14.88 -27.86 -18.25
N ASN A 374 16.04 -28.18 -17.66
CA ASN A 374 17.23 -28.69 -18.38
C ASN A 374 17.59 -27.89 -19.65
N ASN A 375 17.52 -26.55 -19.57
CA ASN A 375 17.77 -25.63 -20.69
C ASN A 375 16.74 -25.68 -21.84
N GLU A 376 15.64 -26.39 -21.68
CA GLU A 376 14.49 -26.35 -22.57
C GLU A 376 13.33 -25.58 -21.94
N ILE A 377 12.55 -24.91 -22.79
CA ILE A 377 11.34 -24.18 -22.36
C ILE A 377 10.14 -25.05 -22.71
N ILE A 378 9.34 -25.35 -21.71
CA ILE A 378 8.05 -26.01 -21.85
C ILE A 378 6.97 -24.97 -21.56
N VAL A 379 5.94 -24.90 -22.39
CA VAL A 379 4.82 -23.98 -22.20
C VAL A 379 3.54 -24.79 -22.00
N SER A 380 2.88 -24.58 -20.86
CA SER A 380 1.54 -25.08 -20.59
C SER A 380 0.52 -24.02 -20.96
N ILE A 381 -0.36 -24.32 -21.91
CA ILE A 381 -1.35 -23.39 -22.46
C ILE A 381 -2.73 -23.87 -22.05
N GLU A 382 -3.53 -22.98 -21.48
CA GLU A 382 -4.95 -23.21 -21.27
C GLU A 382 -5.77 -22.19 -22.07
N SER A 383 -6.74 -22.66 -22.86
CA SER A 383 -7.56 -21.79 -23.70
C SER A 383 -9.06 -22.05 -23.57
N VAL A 384 -9.84 -21.00 -23.85
CA VAL A 384 -11.30 -21.00 -23.96
C VAL A 384 -11.74 -20.23 -25.20
N LYS A 385 -12.91 -20.58 -25.74
CA LYS A 385 -13.57 -19.80 -26.79
C LYS A 385 -14.22 -18.55 -26.19
N GLY A 386 -14.01 -17.40 -26.81
CA GLY A 386 -14.49 -16.11 -26.29
C GLY A 386 -13.54 -15.47 -25.26
N LEU A 387 -14.09 -14.68 -24.34
CA LEU A 387 -13.32 -13.90 -23.36
C LEU A 387 -12.68 -14.79 -22.26
N GLY A 388 -11.42 -14.50 -21.92
CA GLY A 388 -10.62 -15.27 -20.95
C GLY A 388 -11.08 -15.21 -19.48
N GLU A 389 -12.03 -14.33 -19.13
CA GLU A 389 -12.58 -14.20 -17.76
C GLU A 389 -13.20 -15.53 -17.26
N GLN A 390 -13.77 -16.31 -18.17
CA GLN A 390 -14.39 -17.60 -17.88
C GLN A 390 -13.36 -18.68 -17.49
N LEU A 391 -12.10 -18.51 -17.91
CA LEU A 391 -11.01 -19.44 -17.60
C LEU A 391 -10.39 -19.15 -16.23
N VAL A 392 -10.18 -17.87 -15.89
CA VAL A 392 -9.65 -17.46 -14.58
C VAL A 392 -10.64 -17.78 -13.44
N SER A 393 -11.94 -17.76 -13.71
CA SER A 393 -13.00 -18.09 -12.74
C SER A 393 -13.28 -19.60 -12.60
N GLY A 394 -12.70 -20.46 -13.45
CA GLY A 394 -12.83 -21.93 -13.36
C GLY A 394 -14.21 -22.50 -13.71
N VAL A 395 -15.06 -21.75 -14.42
CA VAL A 395 -16.47 -22.11 -14.68
C VAL A 395 -16.66 -22.93 -15.96
N VAL A 396 -15.65 -22.98 -16.85
CA VAL A 396 -15.75 -23.60 -18.17
C VAL A 396 -14.65 -24.64 -18.38
N GLU A 397 -14.97 -25.71 -19.12
CA GLU A 397 -14.02 -26.75 -19.53
C GLU A 397 -12.97 -26.15 -20.48
N SER A 398 -11.73 -25.97 -20.01
CA SER A 398 -10.61 -25.41 -20.79
C SER A 398 -9.87 -26.49 -21.58
N SER A 399 -9.41 -26.16 -22.79
CA SER A 399 -8.43 -26.98 -23.49
C SER A 399 -7.06 -26.76 -22.87
N LYS A 400 -6.37 -27.84 -22.50
CA LYS A 400 -5.01 -27.79 -21.95
C LYS A 400 -4.03 -28.46 -22.90
N GLU A 401 -2.96 -27.75 -23.23
CA GLU A 401 -1.87 -28.28 -24.05
C GLU A 401 -0.52 -28.02 -23.40
N ILE A 402 0.36 -29.02 -23.43
CA ILE A 402 1.77 -28.87 -23.05
C ILE A 402 2.59 -28.91 -24.34
N VAL A 403 3.37 -27.87 -24.56
CA VAL A 403 4.13 -27.65 -25.79
C VAL A 403 5.60 -27.49 -25.44
N SER A 404 6.46 -28.22 -26.14
CA SER A 404 7.91 -28.12 -26.04
C SER A 404 8.50 -27.82 -27.40
N LYS A 405 9.79 -27.47 -27.44
CA LYS A 405 10.52 -27.24 -28.69
C LYS A 405 10.49 -28.44 -29.65
N GLU A 406 10.35 -29.66 -29.13
CA GLU A 406 10.32 -30.88 -29.95
C GLU A 406 8.98 -31.05 -30.68
N ASN A 407 7.86 -30.72 -30.03
CA ASN A 407 6.52 -30.99 -30.56
C ASN A 407 5.79 -29.75 -31.08
N TYR A 408 6.32 -28.54 -30.90
CA TYR A 408 5.56 -27.33 -31.24
C TYR A 408 5.17 -27.27 -32.72
N LEU A 409 6.03 -27.72 -33.64
CA LEU A 409 5.74 -27.73 -35.09
C LEU A 409 4.57 -28.64 -35.48
N GLU A 410 4.21 -29.60 -34.63
CA GLU A 410 3.09 -30.53 -34.83
C GLU A 410 1.76 -29.96 -34.31
N LYS A 411 1.80 -28.82 -33.60
CA LYS A 411 0.63 -28.17 -33.00
C LYS A 411 -0.11 -27.27 -33.98
N GLU A 412 -1.35 -26.91 -33.65
CA GLU A 412 -2.11 -25.91 -34.41
C GLU A 412 -1.40 -24.54 -34.43
N ASN A 413 -1.63 -23.76 -35.49
CA ASN A 413 -0.95 -22.49 -35.71
C ASN A 413 -1.09 -21.49 -34.54
N ASN A 414 -2.26 -21.44 -33.90
CA ASN A 414 -2.48 -20.57 -32.73
C ASN A 414 -1.58 -21.00 -31.55
N ILE A 415 -1.54 -22.30 -31.25
CA ILE A 415 -0.70 -22.87 -30.18
C ILE A 415 0.79 -22.63 -30.46
N GLN A 416 1.23 -22.76 -31.71
CA GLN A 416 2.61 -22.43 -32.11
C GLN A 416 2.96 -20.97 -31.81
N LYS A 417 2.05 -20.04 -32.15
CA LYS A 417 2.25 -18.61 -31.92
C LYS A 417 2.25 -18.28 -30.41
N ILE A 418 1.40 -18.92 -29.61
CA ILE A 418 1.36 -18.74 -28.15
C ILE A 418 2.65 -19.28 -27.50
N TYR A 419 3.09 -20.47 -27.88
CA TYR A 419 4.39 -21.01 -27.45
C TYR A 419 5.52 -20.03 -27.79
N SER A 420 5.58 -19.57 -29.04
CA SER A 420 6.61 -18.62 -29.48
C SER A 420 6.60 -17.33 -28.65
N LEU A 421 5.42 -16.79 -28.35
CA LEU A 421 5.23 -15.60 -27.53
C LEU A 421 5.72 -15.82 -26.09
N ALA A 422 5.29 -16.90 -25.44
CA ALA A 422 5.66 -17.20 -24.06
C ALA A 422 7.16 -17.47 -23.94
N SER A 423 7.73 -18.27 -24.85
CA SER A 423 9.16 -18.58 -24.87
C SER A 423 10.03 -17.35 -25.12
N SER A 424 9.65 -16.48 -26.06
CA SER A 424 10.44 -15.27 -26.34
C SER A 424 10.42 -14.28 -25.17
N ILE A 425 9.29 -14.16 -24.48
CA ILE A 425 9.16 -13.33 -23.28
C ILE A 425 9.98 -13.93 -22.12
N GLN A 426 9.91 -15.25 -21.92
CA GLN A 426 10.71 -16.00 -20.94
C GLN A 426 12.21 -15.77 -21.18
N GLU A 427 12.68 -15.93 -22.42
CA GLU A 427 14.08 -15.73 -22.79
C GLU A 427 14.53 -14.28 -22.57
N TYR A 428 13.69 -13.31 -22.94
CA TYR A 428 13.95 -11.89 -22.74
C TYR A 428 14.13 -11.54 -21.25
N HIS A 429 13.26 -12.06 -20.40
CA HIS A 429 13.28 -11.77 -18.96
C HIS A 429 14.26 -12.64 -18.15
N GLY A 430 14.61 -13.83 -18.66
CA GLY A 430 15.47 -14.79 -17.98
C GLY A 430 14.82 -15.51 -16.81
N TYR A 431 13.50 -15.40 -16.64
CA TYR A 431 12.70 -16.10 -15.63
C TYR A 431 11.43 -16.70 -16.25
N ASP A 432 10.82 -17.65 -15.55
CA ASP A 432 9.56 -18.31 -15.95
C ASP A 432 8.40 -17.31 -15.88
N VAL A 433 7.56 -17.24 -16.90
CA VAL A 433 6.47 -16.27 -17.04
C VAL A 433 5.10 -16.93 -17.11
N ASP A 434 4.11 -16.19 -16.60
CA ASP A 434 2.69 -16.44 -16.77
C ASP A 434 2.09 -15.27 -17.56
N ILE A 435 1.54 -15.59 -18.73
CA ILE A 435 0.98 -14.61 -19.65
C ILE A 435 -0.52 -14.83 -19.87
N GLU A 436 -1.29 -13.75 -19.86
CA GLU A 436 -2.66 -13.73 -20.37
C GLU A 436 -2.65 -13.28 -21.83
N TRP A 437 -3.36 -13.99 -22.69
CA TRP A 437 -3.38 -13.72 -24.13
C TRP A 437 -4.78 -13.80 -24.71
N SER A 438 -4.96 -13.15 -25.86
CA SER A 438 -6.19 -13.25 -26.65
C SER A 438 -5.91 -13.23 -28.15
N ILE A 439 -6.80 -13.83 -28.93
CA ILE A 439 -6.70 -13.92 -30.38
C ILE A 439 -7.90 -13.23 -31.02
N LEU A 440 -7.61 -12.33 -31.96
CA LEU A 440 -8.60 -11.70 -32.82
C LEU A 440 -8.02 -11.54 -34.23
N HIS A 441 -8.74 -12.06 -35.23
CA HIS A 441 -8.33 -12.01 -36.64
C HIS A 441 -6.89 -12.50 -36.87
N GLU A 442 -6.57 -13.69 -36.34
CA GLU A 442 -5.26 -14.35 -36.40
C GLU A 442 -4.08 -13.62 -35.72
N LYS A 443 -4.33 -12.48 -35.08
CA LYS A 443 -3.36 -11.73 -34.27
C LYS A 443 -3.46 -12.14 -32.81
N ILE A 444 -2.31 -12.33 -32.18
CA ILE A 444 -2.21 -12.62 -30.75
C ILE A 444 -1.90 -11.32 -30.02
N TYR A 445 -2.74 -10.99 -29.05
CA TYR A 445 -2.60 -9.85 -28.16
C TYR A 445 -2.17 -10.35 -26.78
N LEU A 446 -1.07 -9.81 -26.28
CA LEU A 446 -0.64 -9.98 -24.90
C LEU A 446 -1.47 -9.04 -24.01
N LEU A 447 -2.20 -9.61 -23.06
CA LEU A 447 -3.07 -8.87 -22.13
C LEU A 447 -2.38 -8.60 -20.80
N GLN A 448 -1.56 -9.52 -20.30
CA GLN A 448 -0.81 -9.42 -19.05
C GLN A 448 0.43 -10.33 -19.10
N CYS A 449 1.50 -9.97 -18.37
CA CYS A 449 2.68 -10.81 -18.18
C CYS A 449 3.24 -10.63 -16.77
N ARG A 450 3.41 -11.73 -16.03
CA ARG A 450 3.94 -11.76 -14.66
C ARG A 450 4.98 -12.87 -14.47
N PRO A 451 5.94 -12.72 -13.53
CA PRO A 451 6.87 -13.79 -13.17
C PRO A 451 6.16 -14.93 -12.42
N ILE A 452 6.58 -16.17 -12.65
CA ILE A 452 6.19 -17.33 -11.84
C ILE A 452 7.08 -17.36 -10.59
N THR A 453 6.52 -16.96 -9.44
CA THR A 453 7.26 -16.87 -8.17
C THR A 453 7.24 -18.17 -7.36
N LYS A 454 6.25 -19.04 -7.58
CA LYS A 454 6.23 -20.41 -7.05
C LYS A 454 6.39 -21.38 -8.20
N LYS A 455 7.56 -22.01 -8.32
CA LYS A 455 7.74 -23.13 -9.24
C LYS A 455 6.72 -24.19 -8.89
N THR A 456 5.82 -24.46 -9.82
CA THR A 456 4.94 -25.63 -9.80
C THR A 456 5.81 -26.87 -10.04
N VAL A 457 6.70 -27.19 -9.11
CA VAL A 457 7.22 -28.56 -9.02
C VAL A 457 5.99 -29.40 -8.79
N ASN A 458 5.49 -30.06 -9.84
CA ASN A 458 4.69 -31.29 -9.91
C ASN A 458 4.05 -31.83 -8.61
N ASP A 459 3.54 -30.97 -7.75
CA ASP A 459 2.71 -31.34 -6.62
C ASP A 459 1.32 -31.45 -7.23
N LYS A 460 1.03 -32.67 -7.67
CA LYS A 460 -0.30 -33.27 -7.47
C LYS A 460 -0.70 -33.25 -5.99
N LYS A 461 -0.56 -32.12 -5.28
CA LYS A 461 -1.40 -31.84 -4.14
C LYS A 461 -2.69 -31.41 -4.79
N GLU A 462 -3.61 -32.37 -4.86
CA GLU A 462 -4.91 -32.24 -5.47
C GLU A 462 -5.65 -31.02 -4.88
N ASN A 463 -6.86 -30.75 -5.36
CA ASN A 463 -7.84 -29.90 -4.69
C ASN A 463 -8.20 -30.47 -3.29
N ILE A 464 -7.23 -30.60 -2.38
CA ILE A 464 -7.34 -31.25 -1.10
C ILE A 464 -7.73 -30.19 -0.09
N LYS A 465 -8.83 -30.46 0.59
CA LYS A 465 -9.21 -29.75 1.81
C LYS A 465 -8.04 -29.78 2.80
N GLN A 466 -7.47 -28.62 3.09
CA GLN A 466 -6.43 -28.50 4.10
C GLN A 466 -7.08 -28.03 5.39
N PHE A 467 -7.11 -28.91 6.37
CA PHE A 467 -7.57 -28.62 7.72
C PHE A 467 -6.84 -29.55 8.67
N SER A 468 -5.91 -29.03 9.45
CA SER A 468 -5.19 -29.78 10.46
C SER A 468 -4.85 -28.89 11.64
N PHE A 469 -4.89 -29.45 12.83
CA PHE A 469 -4.53 -28.73 14.05
C PHE A 469 -3.82 -29.66 15.02
N PHE A 470 -3.11 -29.08 15.97
CA PHE A 470 -2.53 -29.79 17.11
C PHE A 470 -2.53 -28.89 18.36
N ASP A 471 -2.45 -29.50 19.53
CA ASP A 471 -2.38 -28.77 20.80
C ASP A 471 -1.06 -27.99 20.89
N LEU A 472 -1.15 -26.68 21.14
CA LEU A 472 -0.05 -25.73 21.18
C LEU A 472 1.04 -26.11 22.19
N TYR A 473 0.68 -26.73 23.31
CA TYR A 473 1.61 -26.98 24.43
C TYR A 473 1.92 -28.47 24.62
N HIS A 474 0.97 -29.36 24.33
CA HIS A 474 1.05 -30.78 24.69
C HIS A 474 1.40 -31.70 23.52
N GLU A 475 1.26 -31.25 22.28
CA GLU A 475 1.54 -32.05 21.10
C GLU A 475 2.76 -31.51 20.36
N ASN A 476 3.53 -32.40 19.74
CA ASN A 476 4.57 -32.00 18.80
C ASN A 476 3.92 -31.73 17.44
N PRO A 477 4.40 -30.72 16.68
CA PRO A 477 3.87 -30.45 15.36
C PRO A 477 4.05 -31.66 14.44
N PRO A 478 3.06 -31.97 13.59
CA PRO A 478 3.22 -32.96 12.54
C PRO A 478 4.43 -32.65 11.66
N LYS A 479 5.19 -33.66 11.22
CA LYS A 479 6.39 -33.45 10.38
C LYS A 479 6.14 -32.65 9.10
N SER A 480 4.92 -32.72 8.57
CA SER A 480 4.48 -32.02 7.35
C SER A 480 3.78 -30.70 7.63
N PHE A 481 3.75 -30.23 8.88
CA PHE A 481 3.05 -29.00 9.24
C PHE A 481 3.90 -27.77 8.87
N GLU A 482 3.36 -26.92 8.02
CA GLU A 482 3.96 -25.63 7.68
C GLU A 482 3.46 -24.56 8.65
N PHE A 483 4.36 -23.96 9.43
CA PHE A 483 4.01 -22.92 10.40
C PHE A 483 3.76 -21.55 9.76
N LYS A 484 4.38 -21.28 8.61
CA LYS A 484 4.29 -19.97 7.92
C LYS A 484 4.54 -18.79 8.87
N GLU A 485 3.73 -17.74 8.78
CA GLU A 485 3.90 -16.48 9.52
C GLU A 485 3.69 -16.62 11.04
N VAL A 486 3.07 -17.71 11.52
CA VAL A 486 2.84 -17.95 12.96
C VAL A 486 4.06 -18.54 13.69
N ALA A 487 5.11 -18.93 12.95
CA ALA A 487 6.27 -19.66 13.50
C ALA A 487 6.92 -18.95 14.70
N GLU A 488 7.14 -17.63 14.60
CA GLU A 488 7.77 -16.84 15.66
C GLU A 488 6.93 -16.81 16.94
N ILE A 489 5.61 -16.65 16.81
CA ILE A 489 4.68 -16.66 17.96
C ILE A 489 4.65 -18.05 18.59
N TYR A 490 4.56 -19.08 17.76
CA TYR A 490 4.56 -20.47 18.23
C TYR A 490 5.82 -20.77 19.07
N VAL A 491 7.00 -20.41 18.57
CA VAL A 491 8.27 -20.59 19.31
C VAL A 491 8.28 -19.76 20.59
N SER A 492 7.81 -18.51 20.54
CA SER A 492 7.72 -17.65 21.74
C SER A 492 6.81 -18.25 22.81
N TYR A 493 5.67 -18.83 22.45
CA TYR A 493 4.74 -19.42 23.40
C TYR A 493 5.23 -20.76 23.94
N THR A 494 5.78 -21.61 23.09
CA THR A 494 6.26 -22.94 23.51
C THR A 494 7.51 -22.85 24.36
N ASN A 495 8.49 -22.02 24.00
CA ASN A 495 9.70 -21.82 24.80
C ASN A 495 9.39 -21.22 26.18
N LYS A 496 8.46 -20.26 26.23
CA LYS A 496 8.08 -19.62 27.49
C LYS A 496 7.22 -20.54 28.35
N ARG A 497 6.16 -21.13 27.81
CA ARG A 497 5.06 -21.68 28.63
C ARG A 497 4.97 -23.19 28.71
N LYS A 498 5.61 -23.94 27.81
CA LYS A 498 5.42 -25.41 27.74
C LYS A 498 5.76 -26.11 29.07
N LYS A 499 6.96 -25.85 29.60
CA LYS A 499 7.43 -26.51 30.83
C LYS A 499 6.73 -26.00 32.09
N SER A 500 6.31 -24.72 32.16
CA SER A 500 5.50 -24.22 33.28
C SER A 500 4.08 -24.78 33.28
N ILE A 501 3.48 -24.99 32.10
CA ILE A 501 2.21 -25.69 31.92
C ILE A 501 2.30 -27.16 32.37
N GLU A 502 3.38 -27.86 32.03
CA GLU A 502 3.64 -29.22 32.51
C GLU A 502 3.71 -29.29 34.04
N ILE A 503 4.37 -28.31 34.68
CA ILE A 503 4.42 -28.19 36.15
C ILE A 503 3.03 -27.90 36.73
N ALA A 504 2.26 -26.97 36.17
CA ALA A 504 0.91 -26.67 36.64
C ALA A 504 -0.03 -27.89 36.56
N ASN A 505 0.02 -28.62 35.44
CA ASN A 505 -0.73 -29.86 35.25
C ASN A 505 -0.33 -30.95 36.27
N LYS A 506 0.95 -31.07 36.60
CA LYS A 506 1.47 -32.01 37.63
C LYS A 506 0.83 -31.79 39.00
N TYR A 507 0.49 -30.55 39.36
CA TYR A 507 -0.19 -30.20 40.63
C TYR A 507 -1.72 -30.18 40.53
N GLY A 508 -2.30 -30.61 39.40
CA GLY A 508 -3.74 -30.73 39.20
C GLY A 508 -4.45 -29.43 38.82
N PHE A 509 -3.72 -28.40 38.39
CA PHE A 509 -4.30 -27.17 37.88
C PHE A 509 -4.59 -27.28 36.39
N LYS A 510 -5.69 -26.65 35.94
CA LYS A 510 -5.97 -26.53 34.50
C LYS A 510 -5.01 -25.51 33.89
N THR A 511 -4.78 -25.63 32.59
CA THR A 511 -3.93 -24.72 31.83
C THR A 511 -4.69 -24.18 30.63
N SER A 512 -4.33 -22.98 30.19
CA SER A 512 -4.88 -22.38 28.97
C SER A 512 -4.66 -23.34 27.79
N LEU A 513 -5.73 -23.91 27.26
CA LEU A 513 -5.67 -24.66 26.00
C LEU A 513 -5.33 -23.71 24.85
N GLY A 514 -4.57 -24.20 23.89
CA GLY A 514 -4.27 -23.48 22.67
C GLY A 514 -4.12 -24.47 21.55
N PHE A 515 -4.47 -24.06 20.34
CA PHE A 515 -4.34 -24.88 19.16
C PHE A 515 -3.65 -24.11 18.06
N VAL A 516 -2.74 -24.77 17.36
CA VAL A 516 -2.21 -24.27 16.09
C VAL A 516 -3.04 -24.89 14.99
N LEU A 517 -3.69 -24.08 14.17
CA LEU A 517 -4.55 -24.51 13.07
C LEU A 517 -3.90 -24.13 11.73
N ASN A 518 -3.82 -25.08 10.81
CA ASN A 518 -3.54 -24.86 9.40
C ASN A 518 -4.81 -25.16 8.59
N TYR A 519 -5.21 -24.21 7.75
CA TYR A 519 -6.48 -24.28 7.02
C TYR A 519 -6.40 -23.61 5.64
N ASN A 520 -7.21 -24.05 4.69
CA ASN A 520 -7.56 -23.31 3.47
C ASN A 520 -9.07 -23.12 3.37
N LYS A 521 -9.52 -22.38 2.35
CA LYS A 521 -10.95 -22.07 2.15
C LYS A 521 -11.77 -23.35 2.00
N LEU A 522 -11.29 -24.34 1.23
CA LEU A 522 -11.94 -25.66 1.06
C LEU A 522 -12.05 -26.44 2.38
N GLY A 523 -11.01 -26.43 3.21
CA GLY A 523 -11.00 -27.10 4.51
C GLY A 523 -11.97 -26.47 5.51
N LEU A 524 -12.21 -25.17 5.41
CA LEU A 524 -13.24 -24.48 6.21
C LEU A 524 -14.67 -24.70 5.71
N GLN A 525 -14.88 -25.14 4.46
CA GLN A 525 -16.24 -25.30 3.90
C GLN A 525 -17.08 -26.32 4.68
N ASP A 526 -16.46 -27.33 5.29
CA ASP A 526 -17.14 -28.35 6.11
C ASP A 526 -17.69 -27.80 7.43
N PHE A 527 -17.29 -26.58 7.78
CA PHE A 527 -17.70 -25.82 8.95
C PHE A 527 -18.50 -24.56 8.58
N LYS A 528 -18.99 -24.44 7.33
CA LYS A 528 -19.78 -23.29 6.82
C LYS A 528 -20.76 -22.75 7.86
N PHE A 529 -20.41 -21.60 8.46
CA PHE A 529 -21.16 -20.86 9.47
C PHE A 529 -21.44 -21.59 10.80
N ASN A 530 -20.73 -22.69 11.09
CA ASN A 530 -20.86 -23.42 12.33
C ASN A 530 -19.53 -23.50 13.08
N SER A 531 -19.19 -22.39 13.74
CA SER A 531 -18.04 -22.27 14.63
C SER A 531 -18.08 -23.28 15.79
N ASN A 532 -19.27 -23.74 16.22
CA ASN A 532 -19.37 -24.80 17.23
C ASN A 532 -18.76 -26.11 16.73
N LYS A 533 -19.08 -26.53 15.50
CA LYS A 533 -18.56 -27.78 14.92
C LYS A 533 -17.03 -27.75 14.78
N LEU A 534 -16.47 -26.59 14.42
CA LEU A 534 -15.02 -26.38 14.35
C LEU A 534 -14.38 -26.59 15.73
N LEU A 535 -14.92 -25.92 16.76
CA LEU A 535 -14.40 -25.98 18.12
C LEU A 535 -14.63 -27.34 18.78
N GLU A 536 -15.76 -28.01 18.53
CA GLU A 536 -16.09 -29.37 18.99
C GLU A 536 -15.04 -30.37 18.55
N ASN A 537 -14.59 -30.25 17.30
CA ASN A 537 -13.53 -31.08 16.74
C ASN A 537 -12.18 -30.84 17.45
N MET A 538 -11.87 -29.58 17.81
CA MET A 538 -10.60 -29.22 18.44
C MET A 538 -10.56 -29.53 19.95
N PHE A 539 -11.62 -29.20 20.69
CA PHE A 539 -11.68 -29.26 22.16
C PHE A 539 -12.44 -30.49 22.71
N LYS A 540 -12.66 -31.54 21.91
CA LYS A 540 -13.28 -32.82 22.32
C LYS A 540 -14.66 -32.67 23.01
N ASN A 541 -15.62 -31.97 22.39
CA ASN A 541 -17.04 -31.79 22.77
C ASN A 541 -17.40 -31.26 24.19
N LYS A 542 -16.70 -31.64 25.26
CA LYS A 542 -17.11 -31.35 26.65
C LYS A 542 -16.70 -29.97 27.17
N GLU A 543 -15.72 -29.31 26.56
CA GLU A 543 -15.19 -28.01 27.01
C GLU A 543 -15.55 -26.82 26.11
N VAL A 544 -16.20 -27.05 24.96
CA VAL A 544 -16.53 -25.99 23.99
C VAL A 544 -17.64 -25.06 24.46
N ASN A 545 -18.56 -25.57 25.28
CA ASN A 545 -19.64 -24.77 25.85
C ASN A 545 -19.19 -23.90 27.02
N SER A 546 -17.97 -24.08 27.53
CA SER A 546 -17.44 -23.23 28.60
C SER A 546 -16.87 -21.91 28.12
N TYR A 547 -16.58 -21.75 26.82
CA TYR A 547 -15.90 -20.58 26.27
C TYR A 547 -16.83 -19.81 25.33
N SER A 548 -16.97 -18.49 25.55
CA SER A 548 -17.73 -17.59 24.68
C SER A 548 -16.85 -16.79 23.71
N LYS A 549 -15.56 -16.63 24.04
CA LYS A 549 -14.61 -15.80 23.29
C LYS A 549 -13.32 -16.54 23.00
N PHE A 550 -12.68 -16.17 21.91
CA PHE A 550 -11.39 -16.72 21.49
C PHE A 550 -10.42 -15.60 21.12
N VAL A 551 -9.13 -15.87 21.31
CA VAL A 551 -8.02 -15.04 20.89
C VAL A 551 -7.38 -15.69 19.68
N LEU A 552 -7.22 -14.91 18.60
CA LEU A 552 -6.52 -15.31 17.38
C LEU A 552 -5.17 -14.60 17.28
N ASP A 553 -4.13 -15.37 17.02
CA ASP A 553 -2.77 -14.89 16.77
C ASP A 553 -2.31 -15.43 15.40
N PHE A 554 -2.14 -14.55 14.40
CA PHE A 554 -1.72 -14.93 13.05
C PHE A 554 -0.21 -14.74 12.85
N ASN A 555 0.33 -13.62 13.33
CA ASN A 555 1.75 -13.27 13.22
C ASN A 555 2.10 -12.11 14.17
N GLN A 556 3.36 -11.68 14.17
CA GLN A 556 3.86 -10.62 15.06
C GLN A 556 3.16 -9.25 14.91
N PHE A 557 2.51 -8.99 13.77
CA PHE A 557 1.81 -7.75 13.44
C PHE A 557 0.29 -7.84 13.55
N SER A 558 -0.27 -9.06 13.56
CA SER A 558 -1.69 -9.36 13.65
C SER A 558 -1.91 -10.45 14.70
N ARG A 559 -2.10 -10.04 15.96
CA ARG A 559 -2.28 -10.94 17.09
C ARG A 559 -3.14 -10.33 18.18
N GLN A 560 -3.55 -11.15 19.15
CA GLN A 560 -4.46 -10.76 20.23
C GLN A 560 -5.84 -10.29 19.74
N ILE A 561 -6.30 -10.80 18.60
CA ILE A 561 -7.62 -10.48 18.07
C ILE A 561 -8.66 -11.27 18.87
N ILE A 562 -9.42 -10.56 19.72
CA ILE A 562 -10.47 -11.17 20.54
C ILE A 562 -11.78 -11.16 19.75
N ILE A 563 -12.36 -12.33 19.57
CA ILE A 563 -13.59 -12.53 18.80
C ILE A 563 -14.62 -13.30 19.63
N GLU A 564 -15.90 -13.06 19.33
CA GLU A 564 -16.96 -13.93 19.83
C GLU A 564 -16.88 -15.28 19.11
N LYS A 565 -17.27 -16.34 19.81
CA LYS A 565 -17.24 -17.72 19.31
C LYS A 565 -17.91 -17.88 17.95
N GLU A 566 -19.04 -17.21 17.73
CA GLU A 566 -19.82 -17.29 16.51
C GLU A 566 -19.05 -16.74 15.30
N GLU A 567 -18.18 -15.76 15.52
CA GLU A 567 -17.43 -15.04 14.48
C GLU A 567 -16.15 -15.77 14.02
N LEU A 568 -15.81 -16.92 14.62
CA LEU A 568 -14.53 -17.60 14.38
C LEU A 568 -14.31 -17.95 12.90
N VAL A 569 -15.24 -18.66 12.27
CA VAL A 569 -15.08 -19.09 10.87
C VAL A 569 -14.99 -17.89 9.93
N ASP A 570 -15.81 -16.86 10.14
CA ASP A 570 -15.80 -15.65 9.31
C ASP A 570 -14.47 -14.89 9.43
N ASN A 571 -13.90 -14.81 10.64
CA ASN A 571 -12.58 -14.22 10.85
C ASN A 571 -11.47 -15.00 10.14
N LEU A 572 -11.49 -16.33 10.21
CA LEU A 572 -10.52 -17.16 9.49
C LEU A 572 -10.63 -16.97 7.97
N LEU A 573 -11.85 -16.90 7.44
CA LEU A 573 -12.07 -16.66 6.00
C LEU A 573 -11.59 -15.28 5.54
N GLN A 574 -11.73 -14.24 6.37
CA GLN A 574 -11.23 -12.89 6.04
C GLN A 574 -9.71 -12.79 5.94
N HIS A 575 -8.99 -13.69 6.63
CA HIS A 575 -7.53 -13.79 6.57
C HIS A 575 -7.04 -14.67 5.41
N LEU A 576 -7.94 -15.14 4.53
CA LEU A 576 -7.59 -15.82 3.29
C LEU A 576 -7.77 -14.90 2.08
N PRO A 577 -6.96 -15.08 1.01
CA PRO A 577 -7.17 -14.38 -0.25
C PRO A 577 -8.54 -14.69 -0.86
N LYS A 578 -9.17 -13.71 -1.53
CA LYS A 578 -10.51 -13.88 -2.14
C LYS A 578 -10.51 -14.93 -3.25
N ASP A 579 -9.49 -14.87 -4.11
CA ASP A 579 -9.44 -15.57 -5.40
C ASP A 579 -8.67 -16.90 -5.34
N SER A 580 -8.36 -17.41 -4.15
CA SER A 580 -7.69 -18.70 -4.01
C SER A 580 -8.35 -19.58 -2.97
N ASP A 581 -8.92 -20.69 -3.43
CA ASP A 581 -9.51 -21.69 -2.56
C ASP A 581 -8.45 -22.60 -1.90
N PHE A 582 -7.22 -22.60 -2.44
CA PHE A 582 -6.16 -23.56 -2.12
C PHE A 582 -5.07 -22.99 -1.21
N ILE A 583 -4.89 -21.66 -1.19
CA ILE A 583 -3.91 -21.02 -0.31
C ILE A 583 -4.23 -21.36 1.14
N THR A 584 -3.26 -21.96 1.81
CA THR A 584 -3.34 -22.27 3.23
C THR A 584 -2.90 -21.07 4.08
N ASN A 585 -3.41 -20.99 5.29
CA ASN A 585 -2.97 -20.03 6.31
C ASN A 585 -2.85 -20.76 7.65
N THR A 586 -2.09 -20.19 8.58
CA THR A 586 -1.91 -20.70 9.94
C THR A 586 -2.34 -19.68 10.98
N VAL A 587 -2.86 -20.16 12.10
CA VAL A 587 -3.31 -19.33 13.20
C VAL A 587 -3.18 -20.09 14.51
N ILE A 588 -2.86 -19.37 15.59
CA ILE A 588 -3.00 -19.87 16.94
C ILE A 588 -4.35 -19.42 17.49
N ILE A 589 -5.16 -20.38 17.96
CA ILE A 589 -6.47 -20.16 18.56
C ILE A 589 -6.38 -20.52 20.03
N ARG A 590 -6.76 -19.59 20.91
CA ARG A 590 -6.80 -19.82 22.37
C ARG A 590 -8.14 -19.36 22.93
N PRO A 591 -8.73 -20.04 23.92
CA PRO A 591 -9.87 -19.49 24.63
C PRO A 591 -9.49 -18.17 25.29
N PHE A 592 -10.39 -17.20 25.21
CA PHE A 592 -10.28 -15.98 25.99
C PHE A 592 -10.92 -16.21 27.36
N PHE A 593 -10.09 -16.24 28.39
CA PHE A 593 -10.54 -16.40 29.77
C PHE A 593 -10.76 -15.01 30.38
N SER A 594 -12.02 -14.62 30.57
CA SER A 594 -12.33 -13.46 31.43
C SER A 594 -12.13 -13.81 32.90
N GLY A 595 -12.44 -15.06 33.28
CA GLY A 595 -12.43 -15.53 34.66
C GLY A 595 -13.55 -14.96 35.52
N GLU A 596 -13.91 -15.67 36.60
CA GLU A 596 -14.64 -15.09 37.74
C GLU A 596 -13.69 -14.23 38.59
N ALA A 597 -12.40 -14.59 38.62
CA ALA A 597 -11.35 -13.74 39.15
C ALA A 597 -10.01 -13.98 38.44
N GLY A 598 -9.19 -12.94 38.33
CA GLY A 598 -7.76 -13.05 38.02
C GLY A 598 -6.94 -13.05 39.31
N LEU A 599 -5.81 -13.75 39.29
CA LEU A 599 -4.88 -13.78 40.41
C LEU A 599 -3.43 -13.63 39.92
N ILE A 600 -2.65 -12.79 40.59
CA ILE A 600 -1.19 -12.73 40.45
C ILE A 600 -0.60 -13.27 41.74
N VAL A 601 0.18 -14.34 41.64
CA VAL A 601 0.83 -14.97 42.79
C VAL A 601 2.33 -14.68 42.76
N SER A 602 2.83 -14.04 43.80
CA SER A 602 4.22 -13.62 43.95
C SER A 602 4.86 -14.36 45.13
N SER A 603 6.11 -14.79 45.02
CA SER A 603 6.86 -15.36 46.15
C SER A 603 8.13 -14.57 46.42
N GLY A 604 8.40 -14.25 47.69
CA GLY A 604 9.63 -13.61 48.13
C GLY A 604 10.18 -14.27 49.40
N GLU A 605 11.26 -13.69 49.96
CA GLU A 605 11.93 -14.23 51.17
C GLU A 605 10.97 -14.33 52.37
N LEU A 606 10.00 -13.42 52.48
CA LEU A 606 9.04 -13.35 53.59
C LEU A 606 7.78 -14.22 53.40
N GLY A 607 7.67 -14.95 52.30
CA GLY A 607 6.51 -15.80 51.98
C GLY A 607 5.85 -15.50 50.63
N MET A 608 4.60 -15.95 50.47
CA MET A 608 3.84 -15.86 49.22
C MET A 608 2.69 -14.85 49.36
N PHE A 609 2.36 -14.14 48.28
CA PHE A 609 1.28 -13.17 48.23
C PHE A 609 0.42 -13.43 46.99
N ILE A 610 -0.89 -13.26 47.12
CA ILE A 610 -1.84 -13.41 46.02
C ILE A 610 -2.64 -12.12 45.90
N ASP A 611 -2.50 -11.43 44.78
CA ASP A 611 -3.32 -10.28 44.39
C ASP A 611 -4.49 -10.74 43.51
N ILE A 612 -5.71 -10.35 43.84
CA ILE A 612 -6.96 -10.90 43.28
C ILE A 612 -7.85 -9.78 42.75
N SER A 613 -8.46 -10.01 41.58
CA SER A 613 -9.47 -9.13 40.98
C SER A 613 -10.65 -9.91 40.39
N GLU A 614 -11.87 -9.60 40.80
CA GLU A 614 -13.10 -10.17 40.21
C GLU A 614 -13.38 -9.69 38.77
N LYS A 615 -12.64 -8.67 38.28
CA LYS A 615 -12.73 -8.23 36.88
C LYS A 615 -11.73 -8.93 35.96
N GLY A 616 -11.14 -10.03 36.42
CA GLY A 616 -10.22 -10.87 35.64
C GLY A 616 -8.76 -10.43 35.66
N LEU A 617 -7.91 -11.29 35.09
CA LEU A 617 -6.44 -11.17 35.11
C LEU A 617 -5.93 -9.95 34.33
N LEU A 618 -6.55 -9.62 33.20
CA LEU A 618 -6.19 -8.43 32.40
C LEU A 618 -6.32 -7.14 33.21
N SER A 619 -7.31 -7.06 34.10
CA SER A 619 -7.49 -5.90 34.98
C SER A 619 -6.35 -5.75 35.99
N LEU A 620 -5.74 -6.86 36.43
CA LEU A 620 -4.57 -6.85 37.31
C LEU A 620 -3.29 -6.42 36.55
N ASN A 621 -3.00 -7.07 35.42
CA ASN A 621 -1.80 -6.78 34.61
C ASN A 621 -1.75 -5.33 34.12
N ARG A 622 -2.92 -4.73 33.87
CA ARG A 622 -3.07 -3.34 33.43
C ARG A 622 -3.27 -2.33 34.57
N GLY A 623 -3.30 -2.81 35.82
CA GLY A 623 -3.45 -1.97 37.01
C GLY A 623 -4.75 -1.17 37.07
N ILE A 624 -5.85 -1.74 36.58
CA ILE A 624 -7.11 -1.03 36.36
C ILE A 624 -7.90 -0.83 37.68
N ILE A 625 -7.59 -1.58 38.74
CA ILE A 625 -8.41 -1.68 39.98
C ILE A 625 -7.53 -1.98 41.20
N GLU A 626 -8.00 -1.58 42.40
CA GLU A 626 -7.52 -2.13 43.68
C GLU A 626 -7.72 -3.65 43.72
N SER A 627 -6.62 -4.39 43.91
CA SER A 627 -6.66 -5.83 44.17
C SER A 627 -6.99 -6.11 45.64
N SER A 628 -7.67 -7.22 45.87
CA SER A 628 -7.69 -7.84 47.20
C SER A 628 -6.47 -8.74 47.37
N LYS A 629 -5.99 -8.93 48.59
CA LYS A 629 -4.71 -9.59 48.86
C LYS A 629 -4.85 -10.69 49.90
N ILE A 630 -4.22 -11.83 49.63
CA ILE A 630 -4.01 -12.92 50.60
C ILE A 630 -2.50 -13.09 50.79
N THR A 631 -2.07 -13.11 52.05
CA THR A 631 -0.65 -13.23 52.41
C THR A 631 -0.40 -14.54 53.15
N PHE A 632 0.69 -15.20 52.78
CA PHE A 632 1.18 -16.44 53.37
C PHE A 632 2.55 -16.23 54.01
N ASN A 633 2.82 -16.93 55.11
CA ASN A 633 4.17 -17.02 55.68
C ASN A 633 5.04 -18.05 54.93
N GLU A 634 6.30 -18.21 55.35
CA GLU A 634 7.25 -19.20 54.81
C GLU A 634 6.78 -20.67 54.94
N LYS A 635 5.88 -20.97 55.88
CA LYS A 635 5.27 -22.30 56.05
C LYS A 635 4.02 -22.48 55.18
N HIS A 636 3.78 -21.54 54.27
CA HIS A 636 2.59 -21.45 53.43
C HIS A 636 1.29 -21.30 54.22
N GLU A 637 1.28 -20.79 55.44
CA GLU A 637 0.06 -20.54 56.23
C GLU A 637 -0.46 -19.12 55.98
N ILE A 638 -1.78 -18.95 55.84
CA ILE A 638 -2.40 -17.63 55.63
C ILE A 638 -2.26 -16.79 56.89
N ILE A 639 -1.61 -15.64 56.78
CA ILE A 639 -1.38 -14.70 57.89
C ILE A 639 -2.22 -13.43 57.78
N ASN A 640 -2.66 -13.06 56.57
CA ASN A 640 -3.53 -11.90 56.36
C ASN A 640 -4.43 -12.10 55.13
N ILE A 641 -5.65 -11.57 55.20
CA ILE A 641 -6.61 -11.50 54.10
C ILE A 641 -7.22 -10.11 54.12
N SER A 642 -7.19 -9.40 52.99
CA SER A 642 -7.87 -8.11 52.88
C SER A 642 -9.38 -8.24 53.04
N SER A 643 -10.02 -7.26 53.68
CA SER A 643 -11.46 -7.29 53.98
C SER A 643 -12.36 -7.32 52.73
N ASN A 644 -11.85 -6.86 51.59
CA ASN A 644 -12.53 -6.84 50.29
C ASN A 644 -12.27 -8.11 49.45
N CYS A 645 -11.62 -9.14 49.99
CA CYS A 645 -11.35 -10.38 49.25
C CYS A 645 -12.63 -11.22 49.13
N PRO A 646 -13.01 -11.71 47.93
CA PRO A 646 -14.23 -12.49 47.75
C PRO A 646 -14.18 -13.83 48.50
N HIS A 647 -15.25 -14.16 49.24
CA HIS A 647 -15.29 -15.38 50.06
C HIS A 647 -15.06 -16.67 49.27
N TYR A 648 -15.62 -16.77 48.06
CA TYR A 648 -15.45 -17.96 47.23
C TYR A 648 -13.99 -18.16 46.80
N ILE A 649 -13.22 -17.09 46.58
CA ILE A 649 -11.78 -17.17 46.30
C ILE A 649 -11.02 -17.58 47.55
N ILE A 650 -11.34 -17.02 48.72
CA ILE A 650 -10.71 -17.42 49.99
C ILE A 650 -10.85 -18.93 50.20
N ASP A 651 -12.05 -19.47 50.02
CA ASP A 651 -12.32 -20.89 50.20
C ASP A 651 -11.58 -21.75 49.16
N ALA A 652 -11.54 -21.30 47.90
CA ALA A 652 -10.80 -21.97 46.85
C ALA A 652 -9.29 -22.00 47.10
N VAL A 653 -8.72 -20.87 47.52
CA VAL A 653 -7.30 -20.73 47.87
C VAL A 653 -6.95 -21.61 49.06
N LYS A 654 -7.76 -21.62 50.14
CA LYS A 654 -7.57 -22.52 51.28
C LYS A 654 -7.59 -23.98 50.87
N LYS A 655 -8.53 -24.38 50.01
CA LYS A 655 -8.66 -25.76 49.52
C LYS A 655 -7.43 -26.22 48.72
N ASN A 656 -6.80 -25.31 47.97
CA ASN A 656 -5.67 -25.62 47.08
C ASN A 656 -4.32 -25.09 47.59
N GLN A 657 -4.26 -24.60 48.82
CA GLN A 657 -3.14 -23.83 49.39
C GLN A 657 -1.78 -24.50 49.17
N LEU A 658 -1.66 -25.78 49.57
CA LEU A 658 -0.39 -26.50 49.48
C LEU A 658 0.02 -26.78 48.02
N ASN A 659 -0.94 -27.19 47.18
CA ASN A 659 -0.68 -27.46 45.76
C ASN A 659 -0.31 -26.17 45.01
N LEU A 660 -0.99 -25.06 45.30
CA LEU A 660 -0.72 -23.76 44.68
C LEU A 660 0.67 -23.27 45.07
N ALA A 661 1.01 -23.30 46.36
CA ALA A 661 2.33 -22.89 46.83
C ALA A 661 3.46 -23.75 46.25
N ASN A 662 3.31 -25.09 46.26
CA ASN A 662 4.30 -26.00 45.69
C ASN A 662 4.47 -25.79 44.17
N CYS A 663 3.37 -25.58 43.45
CA CYS A 663 3.42 -25.29 42.01
C CYS A 663 4.16 -24.00 41.72
N VAL A 664 3.82 -22.91 42.41
CA VAL A 664 4.47 -21.61 42.24
C VAL A 664 5.95 -21.68 42.60
N ASN A 665 6.31 -22.37 43.69
CA ASN A 665 7.71 -22.55 44.08
C ASN A 665 8.52 -23.37 43.06
N GLU A 666 7.94 -24.43 42.48
CA GLU A 666 8.60 -25.22 41.44
C GLU A 666 8.80 -24.39 40.16
N ILE A 667 7.79 -23.61 39.75
CA ILE A 667 7.92 -22.66 38.63
C ILE A 667 9.02 -21.63 38.92
N ASN A 668 9.03 -21.03 40.11
CA ASN A 668 10.03 -20.04 40.49
C ASN A 668 11.44 -20.62 40.56
N SER A 669 11.61 -21.86 41.02
CA SER A 669 12.91 -22.54 41.04
C SER A 669 13.41 -22.86 39.63
N GLU A 670 12.51 -23.23 38.72
CA GLU A 670 12.87 -23.63 37.35
C GLU A 670 13.20 -22.41 36.47
N PHE A 671 12.40 -21.33 36.56
CA PHE A 671 12.49 -20.19 35.64
C PHE A 671 13.03 -18.91 36.28
N ASN A 672 13.37 -18.93 37.58
CA ASN A 672 13.78 -17.76 38.36
C ASN A 672 12.79 -16.59 38.24
N THR A 673 11.50 -16.90 38.37
CA THR A 673 10.38 -15.97 38.19
C THR A 673 10.03 -15.21 39.46
N THR A 674 9.34 -14.07 39.29
CA THR A 674 8.81 -13.27 40.42
C THR A 674 7.35 -13.55 40.69
N THR A 675 6.59 -13.71 39.62
CA THR A 675 5.14 -13.76 39.66
C THR A 675 4.61 -14.78 38.67
N THR A 676 3.48 -15.37 39.03
CA THR A 676 2.72 -16.30 38.21
C THR A 676 1.29 -15.77 38.08
N GLU A 677 0.72 -15.95 36.90
CA GLU A 677 -0.57 -15.39 36.51
C GLU A 677 -1.60 -16.51 36.37
N TRP A 678 -2.74 -16.31 37.03
CA TRP A 678 -3.78 -17.33 37.17
C TRP A 678 -5.16 -16.72 36.94
N ILE A 679 -6.08 -17.58 36.53
CA ILE A 679 -7.51 -17.28 36.47
C ILE A 679 -8.25 -18.31 37.29
N TYR A 680 -9.27 -17.86 38.02
CA TYR A 680 -10.22 -18.73 38.68
C TYR A 680 -11.57 -18.66 37.95
N GLU A 681 -12.08 -19.81 37.55
CA GLU A 681 -13.37 -19.90 36.86
C GLU A 681 -14.05 -21.23 37.18
N LYS A 682 -15.36 -21.18 37.53
CA LYS A 682 -16.20 -22.38 37.77
C LYS A 682 -15.59 -23.37 38.76
N GLY A 683 -14.95 -22.87 39.83
CA GLY A 683 -14.40 -23.74 40.86
C GLY A 683 -12.94 -24.15 40.66
N ILE A 684 -12.29 -23.76 39.57
CA ILE A 684 -11.00 -24.30 39.14
C ILE A 684 -9.97 -23.18 38.93
N PHE A 685 -8.74 -23.41 39.37
CA PHE A 685 -7.59 -22.57 39.05
C PHE A 685 -7.00 -22.97 37.69
N CYS A 686 -6.84 -21.98 36.83
CA CYS A 686 -6.22 -22.06 35.52
C CYS A 686 -4.91 -21.27 35.53
N PHE A 687 -3.77 -21.93 35.33
CA PHE A 687 -2.49 -21.26 35.13
C PHE A 687 -2.42 -20.67 33.72
N ILE A 688 -1.97 -19.41 33.61
CA ILE A 688 -1.94 -18.65 32.35
C ILE A 688 -0.51 -18.33 31.90
N ASP A 689 0.29 -17.69 32.76
CA ASP A 689 1.64 -17.23 32.40
C ASP A 689 2.52 -17.00 33.64
N TYR A 690 3.78 -16.61 33.42
CA TYR A 690 4.68 -16.12 34.45
C TYR A 690 5.51 -14.92 33.96
N SER A 691 6.12 -14.21 34.91
CA SER A 691 7.07 -13.12 34.65
C SER A 691 8.39 -13.30 35.42
N ASN A 692 9.52 -12.98 34.78
CA ASN A 692 10.87 -13.17 35.33
C ASN A 692 11.21 -12.18 36.48
N LYS A 693 12.26 -12.45 37.25
CA LYS A 693 12.84 -11.49 38.21
C LYS A 693 13.42 -10.26 37.52
N GLY A 694 12.68 -9.15 37.55
CA GLY A 694 13.25 -7.80 37.45
C GLY A 694 13.96 -7.40 38.76
N LYS A 695 14.75 -6.32 38.74
CA LYS A 695 15.49 -5.77 39.92
C LYS A 695 14.56 -5.13 40.96
N VAL A 696 13.43 -5.76 41.28
CA VAL A 696 12.41 -5.18 42.16
C VAL A 696 12.53 -5.78 43.55
N ASN A 697 12.89 -4.95 44.53
CA ASN A 697 12.83 -5.30 45.94
C ASN A 697 11.37 -5.21 46.42
N TYR A 698 10.70 -6.36 46.52
CA TYR A 698 9.30 -6.49 46.94
C TYR A 698 9.07 -6.25 48.45
N GLU A 699 10.12 -5.95 49.22
CA GLU A 699 10.09 -5.84 50.70
C GLU A 699 9.24 -4.68 51.25
N ASN A 700 8.62 -3.83 50.41
CA ASN A 700 7.95 -2.61 50.87
C ASN A 700 6.48 -2.39 50.39
N ILE A 701 5.79 -3.44 49.93
CA ILE A 701 4.41 -3.35 49.38
C ILE A 701 3.33 -3.60 50.46
N ILE A 702 3.38 -2.84 51.56
CA ILE A 702 2.36 -2.88 52.62
C ILE A 702 1.27 -1.82 52.40
N ASN A 703 1.54 -0.77 51.60
CA ASN A 703 0.62 0.34 51.38
C ASN A 703 0.13 0.38 49.92
N THR A 704 -1.17 0.14 49.68
CA THR A 704 -1.77 -0.01 48.34
C THR A 704 -1.80 1.29 47.52
N SER A 705 -1.62 2.44 48.16
CA SER A 705 -1.61 3.75 47.48
C SER A 705 -0.28 4.14 46.87
N ILE A 706 0.83 3.47 47.19
CA ILE A 706 2.19 3.86 46.74
C ILE A 706 2.64 2.94 45.60
N ILE A 707 2.84 3.50 44.40
CA ILE A 707 3.35 2.76 43.24
C ILE A 707 4.89 2.79 43.21
N SER A 708 5.47 3.98 43.32
CA SER A 708 6.91 4.23 43.32
C SER A 708 7.23 5.36 44.30
N ARG A 709 8.25 5.14 45.15
CA ARG A 709 8.67 6.10 46.19
C ARG A 709 9.51 7.22 45.60
N GLY A 710 9.79 8.24 46.41
CA GLY A 710 10.57 9.41 46.03
C GLY A 710 9.79 10.72 46.17
N ALA A 711 10.39 11.80 45.67
CA ALA A 711 9.83 13.14 45.76
C ALA A 711 9.79 13.83 44.39
N ALA A 712 8.63 14.37 44.03
CA ALA A 712 8.40 15.10 42.79
C ALA A 712 7.56 16.34 43.06
N LYS A 713 7.85 17.42 42.34
CA LYS A 713 7.06 18.66 42.39
C LYS A 713 6.88 19.18 40.98
N GLY A 714 5.66 19.59 40.66
CA GLY A 714 5.38 20.17 39.36
C GLY A 714 3.93 20.56 39.17
N LYS A 715 3.65 21.20 38.04
CA LYS A 715 2.29 21.44 37.59
C LYS A 715 1.61 20.14 37.19
N ILE A 716 0.29 20.06 37.32
CA ILE A 716 -0.48 18.93 36.83
C ILE A 716 -0.62 19.01 35.31
N PHE A 717 -0.36 17.89 34.65
CA PHE A 717 -0.80 17.63 33.29
C PHE A 717 -1.87 16.53 33.29
N ASP A 718 -3.12 16.90 33.01
CA ASP A 718 -4.27 16.01 33.15
C ASP A 718 -4.56 15.23 31.85
N LEU A 719 -4.30 13.92 31.90
CA LEU A 719 -4.54 12.94 30.85
C LEU A 719 -5.88 12.21 30.98
N THR A 720 -6.70 12.51 31.98
CA THR A 720 -7.97 11.79 32.20
C THR A 720 -8.93 11.89 31.01
N LYS A 721 -8.86 12.98 30.23
CA LYS A 721 -9.63 13.16 28.99
C LYS A 721 -9.26 12.18 27.87
N TYR A 722 -8.05 11.62 27.89
CA TYR A 722 -7.56 10.64 26.91
C TYR A 722 -7.73 9.19 27.39
N SER A 723 -8.59 8.95 28.40
CA SER A 723 -8.62 7.64 29.08
C SER A 723 -8.99 6.48 28.15
N GLU A 724 -9.86 6.70 27.18
CA GLU A 724 -10.31 5.64 26.26
C GLU A 724 -9.21 5.28 25.26
N GLU A 725 -8.51 6.28 24.73
CA GLU A 725 -7.41 6.12 23.77
C GLU A 725 -6.17 5.49 24.42
N LEU A 726 -5.79 5.98 25.61
CA LEU A 726 -4.70 5.39 26.39
C LEU A 726 -5.04 3.96 26.81
N HIS A 727 -6.32 3.69 27.11
CA HIS A 727 -6.78 2.34 27.38
C HIS A 727 -6.59 1.46 26.14
N ARG A 728 -7.09 1.89 24.96
CA ARG A 728 -6.97 1.20 23.67
C ARG A 728 -5.51 0.85 23.34
N LEU A 729 -4.60 1.83 23.44
CA LEU A 729 -3.16 1.63 23.20
C LEU A 729 -2.50 0.69 24.20
N SER A 730 -3.02 0.63 25.43
CA SER A 730 -2.54 -0.29 26.47
C SER A 730 -3.19 -1.68 26.40
N ILE A 731 -4.12 -1.93 25.46
CA ILE A 731 -4.71 -3.26 25.28
C ILE A 731 -3.78 -4.19 24.49
N GLY A 732 -3.05 -3.65 23.51
CA GLY A 732 -2.20 -4.43 22.62
C GLY A 732 -0.92 -4.95 23.28
N ALA A 733 -0.32 -5.98 22.67
CA ALA A 733 0.95 -6.60 23.06
C ALA A 733 2.19 -5.68 22.94
N ALA A 734 2.00 -4.36 22.82
CA ALA A 734 3.00 -3.39 22.39
C ALA A 734 4.04 -3.06 23.47
N VAL A 735 3.82 -3.47 24.72
CA VAL A 735 4.74 -3.17 25.83
C VAL A 735 5.13 -4.49 26.51
N SER A 736 6.34 -4.97 26.22
CA SER A 736 6.96 -6.14 26.82
C SER A 736 8.07 -5.68 27.75
N ILE A 737 8.34 -6.43 28.83
CA ILE A 737 9.41 -6.15 29.80
C ILE A 737 10.81 -6.22 29.17
N ASP A 738 10.94 -6.86 28.00
CA ASP A 738 12.16 -6.82 27.21
C ASP A 738 12.19 -5.55 26.35
N ASP A 739 13.06 -4.60 26.68
CA ASP A 739 13.24 -3.28 26.03
C ASP A 739 13.32 -3.34 24.49
N GLU A 740 13.80 -4.44 23.90
CA GLU A 740 13.94 -4.59 22.45
C GLU A 740 12.62 -4.85 21.70
N LYS A 741 11.53 -5.20 22.40
CA LYS A 741 10.23 -5.58 21.77
C LYS A 741 9.10 -4.59 22.00
N THR A 742 9.35 -3.49 22.71
CA THR A 742 8.34 -2.46 22.94
C THR A 742 8.18 -1.60 21.69
N LEU A 743 6.95 -1.51 21.18
CA LEU A 743 6.66 -0.70 20.00
C LEU A 743 6.81 0.78 20.38
N ASP A 744 7.60 1.54 19.60
CA ASP A 744 7.65 3.00 19.76
C ASP A 744 6.30 3.62 19.36
N LEU A 745 5.58 4.13 20.35
CA LEU A 745 4.27 4.76 20.19
C LEU A 745 4.34 6.27 19.96
N SER A 746 5.54 6.86 19.88
CA SER A 746 5.72 8.31 19.67
C SER A 746 5.03 8.83 18.40
N TYR A 747 4.89 7.98 17.38
CA TYR A 747 4.22 8.29 16.12
C TYR A 747 2.68 8.24 16.18
N HIS A 748 2.09 7.75 17.28
CA HIS A 748 0.65 7.71 17.42
C HIS A 748 0.11 9.09 17.79
N GLN A 749 -0.89 9.59 17.05
CA GLN A 749 -1.41 10.95 17.18
C GLN A 749 -1.63 11.38 18.64
N VAL A 750 -2.33 10.57 19.43
CA VAL A 750 -2.63 10.89 20.85
C VAL A 750 -1.36 11.00 21.70
N ILE A 751 -0.37 10.11 21.49
CA ILE A 751 0.87 10.14 22.26
C ILE A 751 1.74 11.32 21.82
N GLN A 752 1.77 11.62 20.53
CA GLN A 752 2.47 12.79 19.99
C GLN A 752 1.89 14.09 20.55
N GLU A 753 0.56 14.25 20.54
CA GLU A 753 -0.12 15.40 21.15
C GLU A 753 0.23 15.54 22.64
N ILE A 754 0.29 14.42 23.37
CA ILE A 754 0.68 14.40 24.79
C ILE A 754 2.13 14.85 24.97
N ILE A 755 3.06 14.33 24.17
CA ILE A 755 4.49 14.68 24.23
C ILE A 755 4.68 16.17 23.92
N GLU A 756 4.09 16.67 22.83
CA GLU A 756 4.19 18.07 22.41
C GLU A 756 3.66 19.04 23.47
N GLU A 757 2.57 18.69 24.16
CA GLU A 757 2.04 19.50 25.25
C GLU A 757 2.92 19.43 26.52
N LEU A 758 3.46 18.25 26.85
CA LEU A 758 4.37 18.09 27.99
C LEU A 758 5.68 18.88 27.80
N GLU A 759 6.22 18.91 26.58
CA GLU A 759 7.45 19.63 26.25
C GLU A 759 7.31 21.16 26.33
N LYS A 760 6.08 21.71 26.30
CA LYS A 760 5.84 23.15 26.51
C LYS A 760 6.10 23.59 27.95
N TYR A 761 6.17 22.67 28.91
CA TYR A 761 6.44 23.00 30.29
C TYR A 761 7.93 23.26 30.52
N LYS A 762 8.26 24.38 31.17
CA LYS A 762 9.66 24.72 31.54
C LYS A 762 10.28 23.71 32.51
N GLU A 763 9.47 23.11 33.36
CA GLU A 763 9.84 22.08 34.33
C GLU A 763 8.95 20.87 34.10
N LYS A 764 9.49 19.66 34.24
CA LYS A 764 8.74 18.41 34.00
C LYS A 764 7.48 18.38 34.88
N PRO A 765 6.28 18.30 34.31
CA PRO A 765 5.04 18.30 35.08
C PRO A 765 4.79 16.93 35.75
N ILE A 766 3.85 16.91 36.69
CA ILE A 766 3.29 15.69 37.27
C ILE A 766 2.12 15.26 36.40
N VAL A 767 2.17 14.05 35.88
CA VAL A 767 1.11 13.50 35.02
C VAL A 767 -0.01 12.93 35.88
N LEU A 768 -1.24 13.43 35.68
CA LEU A 768 -2.45 12.87 36.27
C LEU A 768 -3.15 12.00 35.23
N ALA A 769 -3.33 10.72 35.51
CA ALA A 769 -4.05 9.80 34.63
C ALA A 769 -5.09 8.99 35.41
N LYS A 770 -6.11 8.48 34.71
CA LYS A 770 -7.12 7.63 35.34
C LYS A 770 -6.51 6.33 35.86
N LEU A 771 -5.60 5.72 35.08
CA LEU A 771 -4.98 4.42 35.32
C LEU A 771 -3.50 4.43 34.90
N PRO A 772 -2.67 3.51 35.43
CA PRO A 772 -1.28 3.33 35.00
C PRO A 772 -1.18 2.61 33.64
N TYR A 773 -1.59 3.31 32.58
CA TYR A 773 -1.60 2.81 31.20
C TYR A 773 -0.18 2.47 30.72
N ALA A 774 0.02 1.24 30.22
CA ALA A 774 1.33 0.76 29.77
C ALA A 774 1.96 1.66 28.70
N CYS A 775 1.16 2.25 27.81
CA CYS A 775 1.63 3.17 26.76
C CYS A 775 2.28 4.46 27.30
N LEU A 776 2.10 4.80 28.58
CA LEU A 776 2.76 5.95 29.21
C LEU A 776 4.24 5.70 29.53
N SER A 777 4.75 4.49 29.30
CA SER A 777 6.19 4.20 29.40
C SER A 777 7.02 5.09 28.47
N GLY A 778 6.46 5.51 27.34
CA GLY A 778 7.12 6.40 26.37
C GLY A 778 7.35 7.83 26.87
N ILE A 779 6.71 8.25 27.97
CA ILE A 779 6.81 9.63 28.50
C ILE A 779 7.52 9.71 29.86
N LEU A 780 8.12 8.61 30.33
CA LEU A 780 8.79 8.55 31.63
C LEU A 780 9.91 9.61 31.77
N ASN A 781 10.62 9.89 30.69
CA ASN A 781 11.72 10.85 30.67
C ASN A 781 11.28 12.33 30.70
N ILE A 782 10.01 12.64 30.39
CA ILE A 782 9.48 14.02 30.33
C ILE A 782 8.48 14.34 31.44
N ALA A 783 8.09 13.36 32.26
CA ALA A 783 7.33 13.57 33.50
C ALA A 783 8.25 13.65 34.73
N SER A 784 7.89 14.44 35.74
CA SER A 784 8.58 14.44 37.04
C SER A 784 8.00 13.42 38.02
N GLY A 785 6.74 13.03 37.84
CA GLY A 785 6.05 12.04 38.65
C GLY A 785 4.65 11.75 38.10
N PHE A 786 3.99 10.74 38.67
CA PHE A 786 2.67 10.30 38.24
C PHE A 786 1.67 10.23 39.39
N ILE A 787 0.44 10.64 39.11
CA ILE A 787 -0.71 10.46 39.98
C ILE A 787 -1.76 9.68 39.20
N PHE A 788 -2.26 8.60 39.80
CA PHE A 788 -3.31 7.79 39.20
C PHE A 788 -4.59 7.86 40.03
N GLU A 789 -5.77 7.94 39.40
CA GLU A 789 -7.04 7.85 40.15
C GLU A 789 -7.25 6.45 40.72
N LYS A 790 -6.85 5.41 39.98
CA LYS A 790 -6.86 4.01 40.38
C LYS A 790 -5.64 3.32 39.78
N GLY A 791 -5.12 2.29 40.44
CA GLY A 791 -3.86 1.68 40.03
C GLY A 791 -3.54 0.41 40.80
N SER A 792 -2.94 -0.59 40.15
CA SER A 792 -2.24 -1.66 40.87
C SER A 792 -0.74 -1.38 40.88
N THR A 793 -0.08 -1.74 41.98
CA THR A 793 1.37 -1.66 42.11
C THR A 793 2.10 -2.70 41.25
N LEU A 794 1.41 -3.71 40.71
CA LEU A 794 2.01 -4.81 39.95
C LEU A 794 1.87 -4.68 38.42
N CYS A 795 1.26 -3.60 37.93
CA CYS A 795 1.12 -3.40 36.49
C CYS A 795 2.46 -3.04 35.82
N HIS A 796 2.52 -3.22 34.50
CA HIS A 796 3.75 -3.02 33.74
C HIS A 796 4.36 -1.61 33.91
N LEU A 797 3.54 -0.56 33.79
CA LEU A 797 4.01 0.82 34.02
C LEU A 797 4.53 1.02 35.45
N ALA A 798 3.87 0.43 36.45
CA ALA A 798 4.29 0.54 37.85
C ALA A 798 5.69 -0.06 38.09
N ILE A 799 6.06 -1.12 37.37
CA ILE A 799 7.39 -1.71 37.43
C ILE A 799 8.42 -0.73 36.84
N LEU A 800 8.17 -0.22 35.63
CA LEU A 800 9.08 0.74 34.97
C LEU A 800 9.27 2.02 35.77
N LEU A 801 8.21 2.54 36.40
CA LEU A 801 8.28 3.72 37.27
C LEU A 801 9.22 3.51 38.46
N ARG A 802 9.25 2.31 39.04
CA ARG A 802 10.17 1.96 40.14
C ARG A 802 11.60 1.79 39.65
N GLU A 803 11.79 1.13 38.50
CA GLU A 803 13.12 0.91 37.94
C GLU A 803 13.81 2.20 37.49
N ASN A 804 13.02 3.23 37.16
CA ASN A 804 13.50 4.55 36.79
C ASN A 804 13.47 5.58 37.94
N ASP A 805 13.17 5.15 39.17
CA ASP A 805 13.06 6.01 40.36
C ASP A 805 12.12 7.22 40.18
N ILE A 806 11.05 7.05 39.39
CA ILE A 806 10.05 8.10 39.14
C ILE A 806 8.93 8.00 40.19
N PRO A 807 8.68 9.05 41.00
CA PRO A 807 7.65 9.01 42.04
C PRO A 807 6.25 8.82 41.46
N ALA A 808 5.49 7.87 42.03
CA ALA A 808 4.15 7.55 41.55
C ALA A 808 3.20 7.09 42.66
N VAL A 809 1.95 7.58 42.63
CA VAL A 809 0.96 7.37 43.70
C VAL A 809 -0.45 7.21 43.15
N VAL A 810 -1.27 6.39 43.81
CA VAL A 810 -2.72 6.32 43.59
C VAL A 810 -3.40 7.31 44.54
N ALA A 811 -4.12 8.28 43.98
CA ALA A 811 -4.81 9.30 44.75
C ALA A 811 -6.12 8.77 45.34
N ASN A 812 -6.25 8.84 46.67
CA ASN A 812 -7.48 8.46 47.39
C ASN A 812 -8.57 9.55 47.32
N ARG A 813 -8.34 10.63 46.57
CA ARG A 813 -9.24 11.79 46.41
C ARG A 813 -9.00 12.48 45.07
N LYS A 814 -9.99 13.25 44.60
CA LYS A 814 -9.79 14.13 43.43
C LYS A 814 -8.82 15.25 43.77
N ILE A 815 -7.85 15.45 42.90
CA ILE A 815 -6.89 16.55 42.96
C ILE A 815 -7.53 17.81 42.36
N LYS A 816 -7.43 18.95 43.03
CA LYS A 816 -8.08 20.21 42.61
C LYS A 816 -7.10 21.35 42.33
N SER A 817 -5.82 21.14 42.64
CA SER A 817 -4.78 22.19 42.59
C SER A 817 -3.97 22.09 41.30
N GLU A 818 -3.48 23.23 40.79
CA GLU A 818 -2.67 23.26 39.56
C GLU A 818 -1.23 22.78 39.76
N GLU A 819 -0.72 22.83 41.00
CA GLU A 819 0.62 22.42 41.39
C GLU A 819 0.54 21.43 42.55
N VAL A 820 1.32 20.34 42.48
CA VAL A 820 1.32 19.28 43.49
C VAL A 820 2.75 18.90 43.84
N THR A 821 2.93 18.44 45.07
CA THR A 821 4.16 17.78 45.53
C THR A 821 3.84 16.35 45.98
N ILE A 822 4.56 15.38 45.45
CA ILE A 822 4.55 13.97 45.89
C ILE A 822 5.77 13.79 46.79
N ILE A 823 5.61 13.28 48.01
CA ILE A 823 6.73 12.90 48.89
C ILE A 823 6.40 11.57 49.56
N GLU A 824 7.19 10.54 49.26
CA GLU A 824 7.07 9.20 49.88
C GLU A 824 5.63 8.66 49.83
N GLY A 825 4.94 8.88 48.71
CA GLY A 825 3.57 8.44 48.50
C GLY A 825 2.47 9.35 49.07
N ASN A 826 2.82 10.51 49.63
CA ASN A 826 1.85 11.52 50.08
C ASN A 826 1.71 12.65 49.06
N ILE A 827 0.48 13.11 48.84
CA ILE A 827 0.14 14.18 47.90
C ILE A 827 -0.14 15.46 48.68
N TYR A 828 0.67 16.50 48.44
CA TYR A 828 0.49 17.84 48.98
C TYR A 828 0.02 18.78 47.87
N GLU A 829 -1.16 19.34 48.06
CA GLU A 829 -1.81 20.30 47.18
C GLU A 829 -1.48 21.73 47.64
N LYS A 830 -1.26 22.65 46.69
CA LYS A 830 -0.88 24.04 46.98
C LYS A 830 -1.91 25.05 46.49
#